data_AF-A0A6A4VXK0-F1
#
_entry.id   AF-A0A6A4VXK0-F1
#
_cell.length_a   1.000
_cell.length_b   1.000
_cell.length_c   1.000
_cell.angle_alpha   90.00
_cell.angle_beta   90.00
_cell.angle_gamma   90.00
#
_symmetry.space_group_name_H-M   'P 1'
#
loop_
_entity.id
_entity.type
_entity.pdbx_description
1 polymer ?
#
loop_
_entity_poly.entity_id
_entity_poly.type
_entity_poly.pdbx_seq_one_letter_code
_entity_poly.pdbx_strand_id
1 'polypeptide(L)'
;MDMPALTTGTVPEFLDVLRNYDSGALSQDSLVQSLHAAGRRLVFYGDDTWLRLFPESFVRQEGTHSFFVNDYTEVDNNVTGHLSAELARDDWDVLILHYLGLDHIGHLAGPNSPLIGQKLSEMSDVMETLYRGIGRFAKRGPPPVLVVCGDHGMSEAGSHGGSSAPETQVALHFVSPLYAGQRQAEPGRRVRQLDLAPTLAALLGVPVPAESVGRVLEDAVLPLGRRRLAAALINTGRQLLRLSGNLPHAAASADVEAEILSRAEQLLSSEPGQDPEEAAERAAAAASGAVQRLQAKLLAGAAQHDPAAMVLGALLLVLTLVASCAAPGPVSAAALAAAVLGCAAALLLLCGLLPGGRLCAADGAAPALLLVGAGSLGVAHLCSAAGRLSRRHRLHDMWPHLSPLDWLLCGGCGLHLLSLGATSFIEEEHQTWYFFTTTLWLLLLWSELRRRPGAPRSAGRRGWLCAAQLLSCGLLRRWNQTGDKWLHLPDIGDWLTAEGHRPWLAAVWAAGLLPLAVLLSVSGGGGGSGAGWAAAGALCLLLRGLADERLLGVARLPAAAGLWAAQAVYLLVLSGALWPSAGGRVARLRRSWLLLGALLVRPHNLAAWAGCALQSGALLAWLDTLPAPAPLTAALTAHWTGMAAFFYMGNSNSLSSVDISAGYVGLTGHNSAVAVLLTASHTYAGPALGLLTALQYGEKHRCFRAVLHALVTVRGLVLLVYCCLSAAFLHHIFVWTVFSPKLLYEAAWTAVVAAVAAVTSMAVRR
;
A
#
# COMPACT_ATOMS: atom_id res chain seq x y z
N MET A 1 -3.39 3.35 9.41
CA MET A 1 -2.17 4.17 9.49
C MET A 1 -2.42 5.25 10.52
N ASP A 2 -2.46 4.85 11.78
CA ASP A 2 -3.33 5.56 12.73
C ASP A 2 -2.59 6.05 13.98
N MET A 3 -1.33 5.65 14.17
CA MET A 3 -0.52 6.09 15.31
C MET A 3 -0.26 7.61 15.35
N PRO A 4 0.08 8.28 14.23
CA PRO A 4 0.08 9.74 14.18
C PRO A 4 -1.30 10.30 14.49
N ALA A 5 -2.38 9.78 13.89
CA ALA A 5 -3.74 10.27 14.11
C ALA A 5 -4.19 10.18 15.58
N LEU A 6 -3.81 9.12 16.30
CA LEU A 6 -4.09 8.94 17.73
C LEU A 6 -3.41 10.01 18.60
N THR A 7 -2.24 10.50 18.18
CA THR A 7 -1.42 11.45 18.96
C THR A 7 -1.61 12.89 18.53
N THR A 8 -1.97 13.16 17.28
CA THR A 8 -2.17 14.52 16.73
C THR A 8 -3.64 14.94 16.70
N GLY A 9 -4.57 13.99 16.58
CA GLY A 9 -5.98 14.28 16.31
C GLY A 9 -6.25 14.78 14.88
N THR A 10 -5.32 14.57 13.94
CA THR A 10 -5.41 14.99 12.53
C THR A 10 -5.82 13.84 11.62
N VAL A 11 -6.46 14.16 10.49
CA VAL A 11 -6.82 13.17 9.46
C VAL A 11 -5.54 12.79 8.68
N PRO A 12 -5.19 11.50 8.58
CA PRO A 12 -4.04 11.06 7.77
C PRO A 12 -4.20 11.46 6.30
N GLU A 13 -3.13 11.92 5.66
CA GLU A 13 -3.10 12.21 4.23
C GLU A 13 -2.75 10.95 3.41
N PHE A 14 -3.22 10.90 2.16
CA PHE A 14 -2.99 9.75 1.27
C PHE A 14 -1.50 9.42 1.05
N LEU A 15 -0.62 10.42 1.08
CA LEU A 15 0.84 10.23 0.95
C LEU A 15 1.51 9.80 2.26
N ASP A 16 0.82 9.87 3.39
CA ASP A 16 1.37 9.38 4.65
C ASP A 16 1.67 7.88 4.55
N VAL A 17 0.95 7.11 3.69
CA VAL A 17 1.21 5.67 3.41
C VAL A 17 2.68 5.38 3.07
N LEU A 18 3.35 6.32 2.39
CA LEU A 18 4.77 6.18 2.05
C LEU A 18 5.70 6.49 3.23
N ARG A 19 5.24 7.29 4.21
CA ARG A 19 5.96 7.58 5.46
C ARG A 19 6.00 6.38 6.42
N ASN A 20 5.19 5.32 6.22
CA ASN A 20 5.36 4.05 6.96
C ASN A 20 6.76 3.44 6.79
N TYR A 21 7.40 3.69 5.65
CA TYR A 21 8.76 3.22 5.41
C TYR A 21 9.81 4.20 5.98
N ASP A 22 9.43 5.45 6.29
CA ASP A 22 10.34 6.51 6.74
C ASP A 22 9.93 7.05 8.11
N SER A 23 10.49 6.44 9.17
CA SER A 23 10.25 6.81 10.57
C SER A 23 11.07 8.05 10.97
N GLY A 24 10.85 9.18 10.30
CA GLY A 24 11.42 10.47 10.68
C GLY A 24 10.71 11.08 11.90
N ALA A 25 11.31 12.10 12.51
CA ALA A 25 10.66 12.85 13.58
C ALA A 25 9.34 13.48 13.10
N LEU A 26 8.30 13.41 13.95
CA LEU A 26 7.00 13.96 13.61
C LEU A 26 7.07 15.50 13.58
N SER A 27 6.84 16.09 12.41
CA SER A 27 6.88 17.55 12.22
C SER A 27 5.59 18.25 12.66
N GLN A 28 4.50 17.51 12.84
CA GLN A 28 3.19 18.03 13.28
C GLN A 28 3.12 18.06 14.81
N ASP A 29 2.42 19.06 15.35
CA ASP A 29 2.14 19.14 16.78
C ASP A 29 1.32 17.92 17.25
N SER A 30 1.65 17.43 18.44
CA SER A 30 1.14 16.17 18.98
C SER A 30 0.95 16.25 20.49
N LEU A 31 0.15 15.33 21.03
CA LEU A 31 -0.11 15.22 22.46
C LEU A 31 1.19 14.98 23.25
N VAL A 32 2.09 14.16 22.72
CA VAL A 32 3.39 13.85 23.36
C VAL A 32 4.23 15.12 23.50
N GLN A 33 4.32 15.91 22.44
CA GLN A 33 5.03 17.20 22.46
C GLN A 33 4.35 18.21 23.39
N SER A 34 3.02 18.28 23.37
CA SER A 34 2.25 19.15 24.29
C SER A 34 2.46 18.78 25.77
N LEU A 35 2.54 17.48 26.09
CA LEU A 35 2.84 17.01 27.43
C LEU A 35 4.28 17.34 27.85
N HIS A 36 5.24 17.11 26.97
CA HIS A 36 6.64 17.43 27.21
C HIS A 36 6.83 18.95 27.44
N ALA A 37 6.22 19.79 26.59
CA ALA A 37 6.25 21.24 26.73
C ALA A 37 5.58 21.74 28.04
N ALA A 38 4.59 21.00 28.55
CA ALA A 38 3.97 21.25 29.85
C ALA A 38 4.80 20.74 31.04
N GLY A 39 6.02 20.22 30.81
CA GLY A 39 6.92 19.70 31.84
C GLY A 39 6.48 18.37 32.45
N ARG A 40 5.63 17.60 31.75
CA ARG A 40 5.21 16.27 32.21
C ARG A 40 6.34 15.25 32.01
N ARG A 41 6.50 14.36 32.98
CA ARG A 41 7.49 13.28 32.95
C ARG A 41 6.91 12.07 32.22
N LEU A 42 7.33 11.87 30.98
CA LEU A 42 6.83 10.83 30.10
C LEU A 42 7.75 9.61 30.12
N VAL A 43 7.18 8.41 30.25
CA VAL A 43 7.90 7.14 30.18
C VAL A 43 7.34 6.30 29.04
N PHE A 44 8.21 5.66 28.26
CA PHE A 44 7.81 4.85 27.11
C PHE A 44 8.53 3.50 27.05
N TYR A 45 7.78 2.44 26.76
CA TYR A 45 8.32 1.12 26.42
C TYR A 45 7.57 0.54 25.23
N GLY A 46 8.31 0.01 24.25
CA GLY A 46 7.72 -0.64 23.08
C GLY A 46 8.57 -0.48 21.83
N ASP A 47 7.90 -0.33 20.69
CA ASP A 47 8.57 -0.25 19.40
C ASP A 47 9.38 1.04 19.24
N ASP A 48 10.59 0.91 18.69
CA ASP A 48 11.53 2.02 18.58
C ASP A 48 11.08 3.12 17.60
N THR A 49 10.07 2.87 16.76
CA THR A 49 9.46 3.91 15.89
C THR A 49 8.94 5.09 16.71
N TRP A 50 8.40 4.86 17.92
CA TRP A 50 7.97 5.94 18.82
C TRP A 50 9.11 6.87 19.22
N LEU A 51 10.29 6.30 19.49
CA LEU A 51 11.47 7.08 19.88
C LEU A 51 11.98 7.95 18.74
N ARG A 52 11.80 7.49 17.50
CA ARG A 52 12.13 8.26 16.30
C ARG A 52 11.09 9.35 16.02
N LEU A 53 9.80 9.06 16.24
CA LEU A 53 8.71 10.02 16.06
C LEU A 53 8.77 11.16 17.09
N PHE A 54 9.10 10.84 18.34
CA PHE A 54 9.11 11.77 19.48
C PHE A 54 10.49 11.83 20.15
N PRO A 55 11.54 12.30 19.44
CA PRO A 55 12.88 12.37 20.01
C PRO A 55 12.89 13.25 21.26
N GLU A 56 13.70 12.87 22.24
CA GLU A 56 13.94 13.60 23.50
C GLU A 56 12.70 13.85 24.40
N SER A 57 11.56 13.25 24.06
CA SER A 57 10.30 13.51 24.79
C SER A 57 10.17 12.72 26.11
N PHE A 58 10.89 11.61 26.25
CA PHE A 58 10.76 10.68 27.37
C PHE A 58 11.91 10.77 28.38
N VAL A 59 11.57 10.78 29.68
CA VAL A 59 12.55 10.80 30.78
C VAL A 59 13.16 9.42 31.07
N ARG A 60 12.42 8.37 30.71
CA ARG A 60 12.88 6.97 30.70
C ARG A 60 12.25 6.28 29.51
N GLN A 61 13.06 5.50 28.81
CA GLN A 61 12.60 4.80 27.62
C GLN A 61 13.43 3.54 27.35
N GLU A 62 12.78 2.53 26.78
CA GLU A 62 13.47 1.43 26.10
C GLU A 62 12.68 1.07 24.84
N GLY A 63 13.36 1.15 23.69
CA GLY A 63 12.78 0.84 22.38
C GLY A 63 13.33 -0.48 21.89
N THR A 64 12.44 -1.38 21.48
CA THR A 64 12.78 -2.66 20.85
C THR A 64 12.53 -2.56 19.36
N HIS A 65 13.44 -3.07 18.54
CA HIS A 65 13.28 -3.10 17.09
C HIS A 65 12.29 -4.19 16.67
N SER A 66 11.12 -3.82 16.16
CA SER A 66 10.06 -4.79 15.82
C SER A 66 9.99 -5.18 14.33
N PHE A 67 11.07 -5.01 13.57
CA PHE A 67 11.01 -5.15 12.10
C PHE A 67 10.77 -6.59 11.59
N PHE A 68 10.92 -7.60 12.46
CA PHE A 68 10.67 -8.98 12.10
C PHE A 68 9.26 -9.39 12.52
N VAL A 69 8.30 -9.37 11.58
CA VAL A 69 6.91 -9.83 11.78
C VAL A 69 6.83 -11.29 12.34
N ASN A 70 7.89 -12.07 12.16
CA ASN A 70 7.99 -13.42 12.74
C ASN A 70 8.21 -13.45 14.25
N ASP A 71 8.68 -12.35 14.84
CA ASP A 71 8.86 -12.22 16.26
C ASP A 71 7.71 -11.40 16.86
N TYR A 72 6.80 -12.10 17.53
CA TYR A 72 5.63 -11.53 18.22
C TYR A 72 5.82 -11.55 19.74
N THR A 73 7.06 -11.60 20.22
CA THR A 73 7.36 -11.77 21.65
C THR A 73 8.42 -10.81 22.20
N GLU A 74 9.44 -10.42 21.44
CA GLU A 74 10.57 -9.64 21.98
C GLU A 74 10.12 -8.27 22.49
N VAL A 75 9.36 -7.53 21.68
CA VAL A 75 8.79 -6.23 22.07
C VAL A 75 7.89 -6.37 23.29
N ASP A 76 6.98 -7.34 23.27
CA ASP A 76 6.02 -7.54 24.35
C ASP A 76 6.71 -7.94 25.67
N ASN A 77 7.73 -8.81 25.60
CA ASN A 77 8.55 -9.21 26.74
C ASN A 77 9.35 -8.03 27.30
N ASN A 78 9.93 -7.19 26.43
CA ASN A 78 10.63 -5.99 26.82
C ASN A 78 9.71 -5.05 27.61
N VAL A 79 8.54 -4.72 27.03
CA VAL A 79 7.55 -3.85 27.66
C VAL A 79 7.09 -4.41 29.01
N THR A 80 6.75 -5.70 29.05
CA THR A 80 6.27 -6.37 30.27
C THR A 80 7.34 -6.40 31.37
N GLY A 81 8.62 -6.56 31.00
CA GLY A 81 9.73 -6.60 31.94
C GLY A 81 9.90 -5.33 32.78
N HIS A 82 9.54 -4.16 32.25
CA HIS A 82 9.65 -2.89 32.96
C HIS A 82 8.45 -2.56 33.86
N LEU A 83 7.33 -3.24 33.67
CA LEU A 83 6.05 -2.88 34.29
C LEU A 83 6.12 -2.86 35.83
N SER A 84 6.72 -3.89 36.42
CA SER A 84 6.85 -4.00 37.88
C SER A 84 7.68 -2.87 38.51
N ALA A 85 8.75 -2.45 37.83
CA ALA A 85 9.63 -1.38 38.29
C ALA A 85 8.94 -0.02 38.19
N GLU A 86 8.24 0.27 37.09
CA GLU A 86 7.55 1.55 36.89
C GLU A 86 6.32 1.70 37.78
N LEU A 87 5.57 0.63 38.04
CA LEU A 87 4.47 0.64 38.99
C LEU A 87 4.92 0.80 40.45
N ALA A 88 6.20 0.52 40.75
CA ALA A 88 6.79 0.76 42.06
C ALA A 88 7.26 2.21 42.26
N ARG A 89 7.47 2.93 41.16
CA ARG A 89 7.96 4.32 41.12
C ARG A 89 6.81 5.32 41.12
N ASP A 90 7.12 6.53 41.60
CA ASP A 90 6.17 7.63 41.74
C ASP A 90 6.66 8.90 41.01
N ASP A 91 7.63 8.75 40.11
CA ASP A 91 8.39 9.84 39.49
C ASP A 91 8.06 10.07 38.00
N TRP A 92 6.88 9.65 37.56
CA TRP A 92 6.36 9.87 36.20
C TRP A 92 4.90 10.34 36.23
N ASP A 93 4.46 10.99 35.15
CA ASP A 93 3.10 11.53 35.01
C ASP A 93 2.29 10.80 33.91
N VAL A 94 2.97 10.26 32.88
CA VAL A 94 2.38 9.44 31.82
C VAL A 94 3.28 8.25 31.51
N LEU A 95 2.69 7.06 31.43
CA LEU A 95 3.34 5.82 31.01
C LEU A 95 2.67 5.34 29.71
N ILE A 96 3.45 5.23 28.64
CA ILE A 96 3.01 4.73 27.34
C ILE A 96 3.64 3.35 27.12
N LEU A 97 2.80 2.35 26.86
CA LEU A 97 3.20 0.97 26.61
C LEU A 97 2.69 0.55 25.24
N HIS A 98 3.59 0.16 24.34
CA HIS A 98 3.25 -0.23 22.98
C HIS A 98 3.60 -1.70 22.72
N TYR A 99 2.57 -2.53 22.58
CA TYR A 99 2.66 -3.96 22.30
C TYR A 99 2.41 -4.22 20.81
N LEU A 100 3.11 -5.19 20.22
CA LEU A 100 3.02 -5.50 18.79
C LEU A 100 2.66 -6.95 18.49
N GLY A 101 2.65 -7.84 19.49
CA GLY A 101 2.42 -9.26 19.27
C GLY A 101 1.13 -9.60 18.52
N LEU A 102 0.02 -8.88 18.76
CA LEU A 102 -1.26 -9.12 18.06
C LEU A 102 -1.21 -8.77 16.57
N ASP A 103 -0.61 -7.63 16.22
CA ASP A 103 -0.45 -7.22 14.82
C ASP A 103 0.43 -8.22 14.06
N HIS A 104 1.58 -8.56 14.65
CA HIS A 104 2.52 -9.52 14.09
C HIS A 104 1.88 -10.90 13.86
N ILE A 105 1.13 -11.42 14.84
CA ILE A 105 0.38 -12.69 14.67
C ILE A 105 -0.68 -12.55 13.57
N GLY A 106 -1.38 -11.41 13.50
CA GLY A 106 -2.35 -11.13 12.45
C GLY A 106 -1.74 -11.20 11.05
N HIS A 107 -0.59 -10.55 10.81
CA HIS A 107 0.14 -10.64 9.54
C HIS A 107 0.70 -12.03 9.24
N LEU A 108 1.15 -12.72 10.30
CA LEU A 108 1.81 -14.02 10.24
C LEU A 108 0.83 -15.15 9.89
N ALA A 109 -0.31 -15.21 10.58
CA ALA A 109 -1.21 -16.36 10.60
C ALA A 109 -2.70 -15.99 10.46
N GLY A 110 -3.02 -14.71 10.29
CA GLY A 110 -4.39 -14.22 10.20
C GLY A 110 -5.06 -14.02 11.58
N PRO A 111 -6.18 -13.27 11.62
CA PRO A 111 -6.86 -12.90 12.86
C PRO A 111 -7.53 -14.06 13.60
N ASN A 112 -7.74 -15.20 12.93
CA ASN A 112 -8.37 -16.39 13.51
C ASN A 112 -7.37 -17.47 13.95
N SER A 113 -6.08 -17.15 13.97
CA SER A 113 -5.03 -18.07 14.45
C SER A 113 -5.22 -18.40 15.93
N PRO A 114 -4.98 -19.64 16.39
CA PRO A 114 -5.02 -19.96 17.83
C PRO A 114 -3.95 -19.21 18.64
N LEU A 115 -2.91 -18.68 17.99
CA LEU A 115 -1.93 -17.81 18.62
C LEU A 115 -2.55 -16.49 19.11
N ILE A 116 -3.62 -16.00 18.44
CA ILE A 116 -4.36 -14.80 18.87
C ILE A 116 -4.97 -15.02 20.26
N GLY A 117 -5.55 -16.19 20.52
CA GLY A 117 -6.14 -16.50 21.82
C GLY A 117 -5.12 -16.48 22.96
N GLN A 118 -3.93 -17.05 22.73
CA GLN A 118 -2.84 -17.02 23.72
C GLN A 118 -2.35 -15.60 23.97
N LYS A 119 -2.16 -14.82 22.89
CA LYS A 119 -1.69 -13.43 22.97
C LYS A 119 -2.72 -12.50 23.63
N LEU A 120 -4.02 -12.72 23.40
CA LEU A 120 -5.08 -11.99 24.11
C LEU A 120 -5.08 -12.30 25.62
N SER A 121 -4.77 -13.54 26.01
CA SER A 121 -4.60 -13.89 27.43
C SER A 121 -3.44 -13.13 28.06
N GLU A 122 -2.31 -13.04 27.37
CA GLU A 122 -1.14 -12.25 27.79
C GLU A 122 -1.52 -10.77 28.00
N MET A 123 -2.25 -10.17 27.05
CA MET A 123 -2.71 -8.78 27.18
C MET A 123 -3.71 -8.59 28.32
N SER A 124 -4.55 -9.59 28.60
CA SER A 124 -5.44 -9.57 29.78
C SER A 124 -4.65 -9.55 31.09
N ASP A 125 -3.59 -10.34 31.21
CA ASP A 125 -2.74 -10.39 32.41
C ASP A 125 -1.99 -9.08 32.64
N VAL A 126 -1.52 -8.45 31.55
CA VAL A 126 -0.93 -7.11 31.58
C VAL A 126 -1.95 -6.06 32.04
N MET A 127 -3.16 -6.06 31.48
CA MET A 127 -4.23 -5.15 31.87
C MET A 127 -4.62 -5.31 33.35
N GLU A 128 -4.71 -6.54 33.84
CA GLU A 128 -4.99 -6.82 35.26
C GLU A 128 -3.88 -6.29 36.16
N THR A 129 -2.61 -6.50 35.78
CA THR A 129 -1.45 -5.99 36.52
C THR A 129 -1.45 -4.47 36.61
N LEU A 130 -1.70 -3.79 35.48
CA LEU A 130 -1.85 -2.33 35.42
C LEU A 130 -2.99 -1.84 36.30
N TYR A 131 -4.17 -2.45 36.19
CA TYR A 131 -5.35 -2.06 36.96
C TYR A 131 -5.14 -2.19 38.48
N ARG A 132 -4.52 -3.29 38.92
CA ARG A 132 -4.15 -3.48 40.34
C ARG A 132 -3.10 -2.45 40.78
N GLY A 133 -2.13 -2.16 39.91
CA GLY A 133 -1.07 -1.17 40.16
C GLY A 133 -1.60 0.25 40.35
N ILE A 134 -2.54 0.70 39.51
CA ILE A 134 -3.06 2.08 39.57
C ILE A 134 -3.79 2.41 40.88
N GLY A 135 -4.31 1.40 41.58
CA GLY A 135 -4.92 1.56 42.90
C GLY A 135 -3.98 2.15 43.96
N ARG A 136 -2.66 1.97 43.80
CA ARG A 136 -1.64 2.59 44.68
C ARG A 136 -1.61 4.11 44.53
N PHE A 137 -1.71 4.60 43.30
CA PHE A 137 -1.62 6.03 43.00
C PHE A 137 -2.90 6.79 43.37
N ALA A 138 -4.05 6.10 43.39
CA ALA A 138 -5.34 6.69 43.77
C ALA A 138 -5.35 7.33 45.18
N LYS A 139 -4.40 6.99 46.05
CA LYS A 139 -4.28 7.57 47.40
C LYS A 139 -3.63 8.96 47.43
N ARG A 140 -3.13 9.48 46.31
CA ARG A 140 -2.26 10.68 46.26
C ARG A 140 -2.79 11.84 45.41
N GLY A 141 -3.98 11.69 44.84
CA GLY A 141 -4.59 12.66 43.93
C GLY A 141 -5.80 12.07 43.22
N PRO A 142 -6.29 12.71 42.14
CA PRO A 142 -7.28 12.08 41.27
C PRO A 142 -6.72 10.73 40.75
N PRO A 143 -7.53 9.66 40.75
CA PRO A 143 -7.05 8.33 40.40
C PRO A 143 -6.55 8.29 38.95
N PRO A 144 -5.50 7.49 38.66
CA PRO A 144 -4.99 7.36 37.29
C PRO A 144 -6.05 6.80 36.36
N VAL A 145 -5.92 7.09 35.07
CA VAL A 145 -6.77 6.54 34.02
C VAL A 145 -5.92 5.64 33.13
N LEU A 146 -6.24 4.34 33.13
CA LEU A 146 -5.69 3.39 32.17
C LEU A 146 -6.50 3.48 30.87
N VAL A 147 -5.83 3.76 29.76
CA VAL A 147 -6.44 3.82 28.43
C VAL A 147 -5.90 2.67 27.61
N VAL A 148 -6.81 1.82 27.11
CA VAL A 148 -6.47 0.67 26.26
C VAL A 148 -7.12 0.89 24.90
N CYS A 149 -6.32 0.92 23.83
CA CYS A 149 -6.82 1.07 22.48
C CYS A 149 -5.92 0.39 21.44
N GLY A 150 -6.47 0.17 20.24
CA GLY A 150 -5.70 -0.20 19.04
C GLY A 150 -5.61 0.96 18.05
N ASP A 151 -4.62 0.91 17.17
CA ASP A 151 -4.47 1.83 16.04
C ASP A 151 -5.18 1.30 14.79
N HIS A 152 -5.19 0.01 14.53
CA HIS A 152 -6.03 -0.60 13.50
C HIS A 152 -6.46 -2.02 13.87
N GLY A 153 -7.39 -2.56 13.09
CA GLY A 153 -7.75 -3.97 13.12
C GLY A 153 -7.01 -4.76 12.04
N MET A 154 -7.56 -5.91 11.64
CA MET A 154 -6.91 -6.83 10.71
C MET A 154 -7.95 -7.45 9.78
N SER A 155 -7.63 -7.55 8.49
CA SER A 155 -8.44 -8.30 7.52
C SER A 155 -8.26 -9.82 7.70
N GLU A 156 -9.21 -10.60 7.18
CA GLU A 156 -9.15 -12.08 7.20
C GLU A 156 -7.85 -12.63 6.59
N ALA A 157 -7.30 -11.94 5.58
CA ALA A 157 -6.06 -12.33 4.91
C ALA A 157 -4.78 -11.99 5.71
N GLY A 158 -4.91 -11.41 6.91
CA GLY A 158 -3.76 -10.98 7.71
C GLY A 158 -3.07 -9.75 7.10
N SER A 159 -3.85 -8.77 6.66
CA SER A 159 -3.36 -7.46 6.21
C SER A 159 -4.24 -6.34 6.74
N HIS A 160 -3.79 -5.09 6.65
CA HIS A 160 -4.57 -3.91 7.04
C HIS A 160 -4.25 -2.70 6.14
N GLY A 161 -4.93 -1.57 6.39
CA GLY A 161 -4.83 -0.35 5.57
C GLY A 161 -5.95 -0.20 4.54
N GLY A 162 -6.90 -1.13 4.52
CA GLY A 162 -8.17 -1.02 3.80
C GLY A 162 -9.23 -0.29 4.61
N SER A 163 -10.44 -0.22 4.06
CA SER A 163 -11.59 0.46 4.68
C SER A 163 -12.64 -0.50 5.24
N SER A 164 -12.33 -1.79 5.38
CA SER A 164 -13.28 -2.76 5.90
C SER A 164 -13.53 -2.57 7.40
N ALA A 165 -14.68 -3.02 7.89
CA ALA A 165 -15.00 -2.91 9.31
C ALA A 165 -13.98 -3.65 10.22
N PRO A 166 -13.54 -4.88 9.91
CA PRO A 166 -12.51 -5.56 10.69
C PRO A 166 -11.15 -4.86 10.70
N GLU A 167 -10.81 -4.09 9.66
CA GLU A 167 -9.55 -3.32 9.59
C GLU A 167 -9.62 -1.97 10.32
N THR A 168 -10.80 -1.37 10.42
CA THR A 168 -10.97 0.01 10.93
C THR A 168 -11.58 0.08 12.33
N GLN A 169 -12.19 -1.00 12.82
CA GLN A 169 -12.80 -1.04 14.15
C GLN A 169 -11.83 -1.62 15.17
N VAL A 170 -11.50 -0.81 16.17
CA VAL A 170 -10.59 -1.15 17.26
C VAL A 170 -11.26 -0.92 18.61
N ALA A 171 -10.79 -1.63 19.63
CA ALA A 171 -11.23 -1.41 21.00
C ALA A 171 -10.75 -0.06 21.53
N LEU A 172 -11.54 0.56 22.42
CA LEU A 172 -11.15 1.71 23.22
C LEU A 172 -11.81 1.61 24.60
N HIS A 173 -10.98 1.55 25.64
CA HIS A 173 -11.44 1.45 27.03
C HIS A 173 -10.74 2.50 27.91
N PHE A 174 -11.52 3.19 28.73
CA PHE A 174 -11.04 4.03 29.83
C PHE A 174 -11.35 3.32 31.15
N VAL A 175 -10.32 2.97 31.91
CA VAL A 175 -10.42 2.18 33.13
C VAL A 175 -9.80 2.95 34.29
N SER A 176 -10.60 3.23 35.32
CA SER A 176 -10.16 3.98 36.50
C SER A 176 -11.19 3.84 37.63
N PRO A 177 -10.77 3.88 38.91
CA PRO A 177 -11.66 4.15 40.03
C PRO A 177 -12.49 5.44 39.87
N LEU A 178 -12.04 6.40 39.04
CA LEU A 178 -12.80 7.63 38.71
C LEU A 178 -14.18 7.32 38.12
N TYR A 179 -14.30 6.21 37.40
CA TYR A 179 -15.51 5.81 36.70
C TYR A 179 -16.43 4.91 37.55
N ALA A 180 -16.09 4.68 38.82
CA ALA A 180 -16.91 3.86 39.72
C ALA A 180 -18.30 4.50 39.92
N GLY A 181 -19.36 3.70 39.72
CA GLY A 181 -20.75 4.17 39.85
C GLY A 181 -21.25 5.02 38.67
N GLN A 182 -20.43 5.27 37.65
CA GLN A 182 -20.87 5.90 36.41
C GLN A 182 -21.58 4.89 35.50
N ARG A 183 -22.51 5.37 34.67
CA ARG A 183 -23.14 4.54 33.65
C ARG A 183 -22.08 4.16 32.61
N GLN A 184 -21.90 2.85 32.39
CA GLN A 184 -21.02 2.38 31.32
C GLN A 184 -21.55 2.85 29.96
N ALA A 185 -20.64 3.13 29.03
CA ALA A 185 -21.01 3.44 27.67
C ALA A 185 -21.83 2.28 27.08
N GLU A 186 -22.84 2.62 26.28
CA GLU A 186 -23.69 1.63 25.61
C GLU A 186 -22.83 0.71 24.72
N PRO A 187 -23.03 -0.62 24.77
CA PRO A 187 -22.34 -1.55 23.88
C PRO A 187 -22.52 -1.15 22.41
N GLY A 188 -21.41 -1.08 21.66
CA GLY A 188 -21.42 -0.70 20.25
C GLY A 188 -21.37 0.81 19.97
N ARG A 189 -21.20 1.66 21.00
CA ARG A 189 -20.89 3.09 20.81
C ARG A 189 -19.57 3.22 20.03
N ARG A 190 -19.62 3.92 18.88
CA ARG A 190 -18.44 4.21 18.06
C ARG A 190 -17.97 5.65 18.26
N VAL A 191 -16.66 5.83 18.32
CA VAL A 191 -15.98 7.13 18.38
C VAL A 191 -14.91 7.19 17.29
N ARG A 192 -14.39 8.38 16.97
CA ARG A 192 -13.29 8.52 16.00
C ARG A 192 -11.96 8.48 16.73
N GLN A 193 -10.94 7.88 16.14
CA GLN A 193 -9.58 7.90 16.72
C GLN A 193 -9.02 9.32 16.91
N LEU A 194 -9.42 10.24 16.03
CA LEU A 194 -9.11 11.67 16.11
C LEU A 194 -9.53 12.28 17.46
N ASP A 195 -10.56 11.73 18.10
CA ASP A 195 -11.11 12.24 19.36
C ASP A 195 -10.24 11.85 20.58
N LEU A 196 -9.24 10.98 20.41
CA LEU A 196 -8.39 10.53 21.52
C LEU A 196 -7.43 11.62 22.01
N ALA A 197 -6.65 12.23 21.11
CA ALA A 197 -5.70 13.29 21.45
C ALA A 197 -6.32 14.45 22.27
N PRO A 198 -7.43 15.09 21.85
CA PRO A 198 -8.06 16.15 22.64
C PRO A 198 -8.65 15.65 23.97
N THR A 199 -9.12 14.41 24.02
CA THR A 199 -9.63 13.80 25.27
C THR A 199 -8.52 13.61 26.29
N LEU A 200 -7.37 13.06 25.87
CA LEU A 200 -6.23 12.86 26.76
C LEU A 200 -5.62 14.20 27.20
N ALA A 201 -5.54 15.19 26.30
CA ALA A 201 -5.13 16.54 26.64
C ALA A 201 -6.03 17.16 27.73
N ALA A 202 -7.36 16.99 27.61
CA ALA A 202 -8.32 17.45 28.60
C ALA A 202 -8.18 16.74 29.96
N LEU A 203 -7.95 15.42 29.98
CA LEU A 203 -7.73 14.65 31.20
C LEU A 203 -6.44 15.06 31.93
N LEU A 204 -5.37 15.36 31.18
CA LEU A 204 -4.04 15.70 31.71
C LEU A 204 -3.84 17.20 31.94
N GLY A 205 -4.82 18.02 31.55
CA GLY A 205 -4.80 19.47 31.71
C GLY A 205 -3.70 20.15 30.89
N VAL A 206 -3.48 19.68 29.67
CA VAL A 206 -2.51 20.27 28.73
C VAL A 206 -3.24 20.82 27.49
N PRO A 207 -2.61 21.71 26.70
CA PRO A 207 -3.18 22.15 25.44
C PRO A 207 -3.46 20.97 24.49
N VAL A 208 -4.54 21.09 23.72
CA VAL A 208 -4.83 20.16 22.63
C VAL A 208 -3.86 20.46 21.47
N PRO A 209 -3.30 19.46 20.77
CA PRO A 209 -2.37 19.68 19.66
C PRO A 209 -2.99 20.59 18.61
N ALA A 210 -2.29 21.64 18.16
CA ALA A 210 -2.86 22.80 17.47
C ALA A 210 -3.71 22.47 16.23
N GLU A 211 -3.31 21.46 15.45
CA GLU A 211 -3.98 21.05 14.22
C GLU A 211 -5.06 19.96 14.43
N SER A 212 -5.28 19.51 15.67
CA SER A 212 -6.30 18.50 15.98
C SER A 212 -7.69 18.94 15.53
N VAL A 213 -8.34 18.08 14.75
CA VAL A 213 -9.76 18.20 14.36
C VAL A 213 -10.67 17.29 15.20
N GLY A 214 -10.12 16.61 16.21
CA GLY A 214 -10.86 15.78 17.15
C GLY A 214 -11.75 16.58 18.11
N ARG A 215 -12.70 15.90 18.74
CA ARG A 215 -13.49 16.43 19.86
C ARG A 215 -13.24 15.65 21.14
N VAL A 216 -13.50 16.28 22.29
CA VAL A 216 -13.41 15.62 23.60
C VAL A 216 -14.52 14.59 23.76
N LEU A 217 -14.16 13.39 24.22
CA LEU A 217 -15.11 12.36 24.64
C LEU A 217 -15.67 12.72 26.01
N GLU A 218 -16.90 13.24 26.01
CA GLU A 218 -17.55 13.80 27.19
C GLU A 218 -17.62 12.81 28.37
N ASP A 219 -18.01 11.56 28.11
CA ASP A 219 -18.09 10.50 29.13
C ASP A 219 -16.76 10.22 29.84
N ALA A 220 -15.63 10.43 29.15
CA ALA A 220 -14.30 10.21 29.74
C ALA A 220 -13.92 11.35 30.70
N VAL A 221 -14.37 12.57 30.44
CA VAL A 221 -13.99 13.79 31.17
C VAL A 221 -15.02 14.20 32.23
N LEU A 222 -16.31 13.91 32.01
CA LEU A 222 -17.41 14.25 32.92
C LEU A 222 -17.14 13.88 34.39
N PRO A 223 -16.53 12.72 34.71
CA PRO A 223 -16.24 12.35 36.10
C PRO A 223 -15.22 13.25 36.82
N LEU A 224 -14.47 14.09 36.09
CA LEU A 224 -13.64 15.14 36.69
C LEU A 224 -14.44 16.38 37.11
N GLY A 225 -15.74 16.43 36.78
CA GLY A 225 -16.69 17.49 37.12
C GLY A 225 -17.17 18.28 35.90
N ARG A 226 -18.43 18.71 35.95
CA ARG A 226 -19.11 19.45 34.86
C ARG A 226 -18.37 20.71 34.44
N ARG A 227 -17.75 21.43 35.38
CA ARG A 227 -16.96 22.64 35.10
C ARG A 227 -15.72 22.34 34.26
N ARG A 228 -15.02 21.22 34.53
CA ARG A 228 -13.87 20.79 33.73
C ARG A 228 -14.29 20.32 32.33
N LEU A 229 -15.39 19.58 32.25
CA LEU A 229 -15.97 19.19 30.96
C LEU A 229 -16.31 20.41 30.10
N ALA A 230 -17.00 21.41 30.66
CA ALA A 230 -17.34 22.63 29.95
C ALA A 230 -16.10 23.38 29.47
N ALA A 231 -15.08 23.56 30.32
CA ALA A 231 -13.82 24.19 29.93
C ALA A 231 -13.10 23.42 28.80
N ALA A 232 -13.08 22.08 28.86
CA ALA A 232 -12.47 21.25 27.82
C ALA A 232 -13.20 21.39 26.48
N LEU A 233 -14.54 21.36 26.49
CA LEU A 233 -15.37 21.54 25.29
C LEU A 233 -15.19 22.95 24.69
N ILE A 234 -15.15 23.98 25.53
CA ILE A 234 -14.92 25.36 25.11
C ILE A 234 -13.55 25.50 24.43
N ASN A 235 -12.49 25.01 25.07
CA ASN A 235 -11.13 25.10 24.52
C ASN A 235 -11.01 24.36 23.19
N THR A 236 -11.56 23.15 23.11
CA THR A 236 -11.61 22.35 21.88
C THR A 236 -12.44 23.04 20.80
N GLY A 237 -13.59 23.62 21.16
CA GLY A 237 -14.43 24.37 20.23
C GLY A 237 -13.72 25.59 19.65
N ARG A 238 -12.99 26.34 20.48
CA ARG A 238 -12.19 27.48 20.03
C ARG A 238 -11.07 27.06 19.08
N GLN A 239 -10.45 25.93 19.33
CA GLN A 239 -9.44 25.39 18.43
C GLN A 239 -10.06 25.02 17.08
N LEU A 240 -11.14 24.24 17.06
CA LEU A 240 -11.84 23.88 15.82
C LEU A 240 -12.32 25.13 15.07
N LEU A 241 -12.76 26.16 15.81
CA LEU A 241 -13.14 27.44 15.24
C LEU A 241 -11.96 28.13 14.53
N ARG A 242 -10.77 28.17 15.15
CA ARG A 242 -9.56 28.72 14.54
C ARG A 242 -9.20 27.97 13.24
N LEU A 243 -9.26 26.64 13.27
CA LEU A 243 -9.01 25.81 12.08
C LEU A 243 -10.06 26.07 10.99
N SER A 244 -11.32 26.30 11.37
CA SER A 244 -12.40 26.61 10.42
C SER A 244 -12.28 27.99 9.78
N GLY A 245 -11.69 28.97 10.47
CA GLY A 245 -11.44 30.32 9.92
C GLY A 245 -10.51 30.32 8.71
N ASN A 246 -9.68 29.29 8.56
CA ASN A 246 -8.81 29.09 7.39
C ASN A 246 -9.55 28.49 6.17
N LEU A 247 -10.85 28.20 6.27
CA LEU A 247 -11.66 27.66 5.17
C LEU A 247 -12.60 28.75 4.57
N PRO A 248 -12.47 29.09 3.27
CA PRO A 248 -13.23 30.18 2.63
C PRO A 248 -14.76 30.03 2.67
N HIS A 249 -15.29 28.80 2.83
CA HIS A 249 -16.73 28.51 2.89
C HIS A 249 -17.27 28.31 4.32
N ALA A 250 -16.39 28.20 5.32
CA ALA A 250 -16.82 27.99 6.71
C ALA A 250 -17.02 29.31 7.47
N ALA A 251 -16.41 30.41 7.01
CA ALA A 251 -16.35 31.70 7.69
C ALA A 251 -17.73 32.24 8.12
N ALA A 252 -18.74 32.28 7.24
CA ALA A 252 -20.06 32.83 7.56
C ALA A 252 -20.83 32.04 8.63
N SER A 253 -20.48 30.76 8.83
CA SER A 253 -21.09 29.89 9.84
C SER A 253 -20.25 29.74 11.10
N ALA A 254 -18.99 30.18 11.05
CA ALA A 254 -18.05 30.19 12.16
C ALA A 254 -18.45 31.24 13.20
N ASP A 255 -19.01 32.38 12.74
CA ASP A 255 -19.45 33.47 13.62
C ASP A 255 -20.53 33.03 14.63
N VAL A 256 -21.49 32.21 14.20
CA VAL A 256 -22.54 31.68 15.09
C VAL A 256 -21.95 30.74 16.15
N GLU A 257 -21.05 29.84 15.77
CA GLU A 257 -20.41 28.93 16.72
C GLU A 257 -19.47 29.69 17.67
N ALA A 258 -18.81 30.74 17.18
CA ALA A 258 -17.99 31.64 17.99
C ALA A 258 -18.81 32.35 19.08
N GLU A 259 -20.02 32.82 18.72
CA GLU A 259 -20.95 33.43 19.67
C GLU A 259 -21.42 32.41 20.73
N ILE A 260 -21.77 31.19 20.31
CA ILE A 260 -22.17 30.11 21.22
C ILE A 260 -21.05 29.77 22.22
N LEU A 261 -19.81 29.63 21.74
CA LEU A 261 -18.65 29.35 22.59
C LEU A 261 -18.36 30.50 23.56
N SER A 262 -18.47 31.75 23.09
CA SER A 262 -18.28 32.94 23.93
C SER A 262 -19.34 33.01 25.03
N ARG A 263 -20.60 32.65 24.72
CA ARG A 263 -21.67 32.58 25.70
C ARG A 263 -21.48 31.44 26.71
N ALA A 264 -20.99 30.28 26.25
CA ALA A 264 -20.64 29.16 27.14
C ALA A 264 -19.54 29.56 28.14
N GLU A 265 -18.55 30.36 27.72
CA GLU A 265 -17.54 30.91 28.61
C GLU A 265 -18.08 31.91 29.62
N GLN A 266 -18.98 32.80 29.18
CA GLN A 266 -19.65 33.73 30.09
C GLN A 266 -20.38 32.97 31.20
N LEU A 267 -21.15 31.94 30.84
CA LEU A 267 -21.82 31.04 31.80
C LEU A 267 -20.84 30.38 32.78
N LEU A 268 -19.64 30.01 32.32
CA LEU A 268 -18.61 29.39 33.16
C LEU A 268 -17.89 30.38 34.10
N SER A 269 -17.86 31.66 33.73
CA SER A 269 -17.07 32.70 34.39
C SER A 269 -17.77 33.39 35.57
N SER A 270 -19.09 33.64 35.52
CA SER A 270 -19.98 33.91 36.68
C SER A 270 -21.28 34.62 36.26
N GLU A 271 -22.44 34.15 36.73
CA GLU A 271 -23.59 35.02 37.03
C GLU A 271 -23.84 35.03 38.55
N PRO A 272 -24.03 36.21 39.19
CA PRO A 272 -24.44 36.28 40.59
C PRO A 272 -25.86 35.70 40.77
N GLY A 273 -25.99 34.58 41.49
CA GLY A 273 -27.28 34.01 41.91
C GLY A 273 -27.73 32.70 41.22
N GLN A 274 -26.96 32.16 40.27
CA GLN A 274 -27.21 30.82 39.68
C GLN A 274 -26.33 29.74 40.33
N ASP A 275 -26.84 28.50 40.38
CA ASP A 275 -26.07 27.33 40.82
C ASP A 275 -24.87 27.11 39.87
N PRO A 276 -23.61 27.16 40.37
CA PRO A 276 -22.41 26.95 39.55
C PRO A 276 -22.39 25.63 38.77
N GLU A 277 -23.07 24.60 39.29
CA GLU A 277 -23.10 23.30 38.65
C GLU A 277 -24.10 23.24 37.49
N GLU A 278 -25.25 23.90 37.64
CA GLU A 278 -26.24 24.09 36.57
C GLU A 278 -25.67 24.99 35.45
N ALA A 279 -24.94 26.05 35.83
CA ALA A 279 -24.26 26.92 34.86
C ALA A 279 -23.20 26.15 34.04
N ALA A 280 -22.42 25.28 34.70
CA ALA A 280 -21.45 24.42 34.03
C ALA A 280 -22.12 23.39 33.11
N GLU A 281 -23.26 22.83 33.51
CA GLU A 281 -24.06 21.92 32.66
C GLU A 281 -24.56 22.63 31.39
N ARG A 282 -25.12 23.82 31.53
CA ARG A 282 -25.60 24.63 30.39
C ARG A 282 -24.45 25.03 29.47
N ALA A 283 -23.31 25.41 30.03
CA ALA A 283 -22.10 25.74 29.27
C ALA A 283 -21.58 24.52 28.49
N ALA A 284 -21.50 23.35 29.13
CA ALA A 284 -21.08 22.10 28.48
C ALA A 284 -22.03 21.72 27.33
N ALA A 285 -23.35 21.78 27.55
CA ALA A 285 -24.33 21.44 26.51
C ALA A 285 -24.22 22.37 25.28
N ALA A 286 -24.07 23.68 25.51
CA ALA A 286 -23.89 24.66 24.43
C ALA A 286 -22.58 24.40 23.64
N ALA A 287 -21.47 24.22 24.37
CA ALA A 287 -20.16 23.98 23.77
C ALA A 287 -20.10 22.65 23.01
N SER A 288 -20.70 21.57 23.54
CA SER A 288 -20.77 20.27 22.86
C SER A 288 -21.44 20.39 21.49
N GLY A 289 -22.61 21.04 21.42
CA GLY A 289 -23.30 21.26 20.15
C GLY A 289 -22.46 22.01 19.12
N ALA A 290 -21.73 23.04 19.56
CA ALA A 290 -20.85 23.82 18.69
C ALA A 290 -19.65 23.01 18.20
N VAL A 291 -18.96 22.29 19.10
CA VAL A 291 -17.84 21.40 18.79
C VAL A 291 -18.25 20.35 17.75
N GLN A 292 -19.42 19.72 17.91
CA GLN A 292 -19.92 18.72 16.97
C GLN A 292 -20.13 19.28 15.57
N ARG A 293 -20.73 20.47 15.45
CA ARG A 293 -20.97 21.12 14.15
C ARG A 293 -19.68 21.60 13.51
N LEU A 294 -18.75 22.17 14.27
CA LEU A 294 -17.44 22.60 13.78
C LEU A 294 -16.61 21.40 13.26
N GLN A 295 -16.52 20.31 14.03
CA GLN A 295 -15.83 19.10 13.61
C GLN A 295 -16.44 18.53 12.33
N ALA A 296 -17.77 18.43 12.25
CA ALA A 296 -18.44 17.93 11.04
C ALA A 296 -18.11 18.75 9.79
N LYS A 297 -18.05 20.08 9.92
CA LYS A 297 -17.66 20.99 8.82
C LYS A 297 -16.20 20.83 8.42
N LEU A 298 -15.28 20.74 9.39
CA LEU A 298 -13.86 20.53 9.14
C LEU A 298 -13.60 19.21 8.41
N LEU A 299 -14.26 18.13 8.85
CA LEU A 299 -14.13 16.81 8.21
C LEU A 299 -14.75 16.80 6.80
N ALA A 300 -15.84 17.54 6.58
CA ALA A 300 -16.38 17.73 5.23
C ALA A 300 -15.43 18.55 4.33
N GLY A 301 -14.68 19.49 4.89
CA GLY A 301 -13.69 20.32 4.20
C GLY A 301 -12.34 19.66 3.97
N ALA A 302 -11.93 18.71 4.82
CA ALA A 302 -10.69 17.94 4.66
C ALA A 302 -10.68 17.06 3.40
N ALA A 303 -11.85 16.79 2.83
CA ALA A 303 -12.01 16.09 1.55
C ALA A 303 -12.03 17.03 0.32
N GLN A 304 -11.63 18.30 0.45
CA GLN A 304 -11.64 19.24 -0.68
C GLN A 304 -10.45 19.06 -1.61
N HIS A 305 -10.77 18.59 -2.81
CA HIS A 305 -9.88 18.42 -3.93
C HIS A 305 -9.52 19.77 -4.57
N ASP A 306 -8.35 19.86 -5.21
CA ASP A 306 -8.00 20.95 -6.11
C ASP A 306 -8.30 20.52 -7.57
N PRO A 307 -9.53 20.74 -8.08
CA PRO A 307 -9.91 20.31 -9.42
C PRO A 307 -9.06 21.00 -10.50
N ALA A 308 -8.54 22.20 -10.23
CA ALA A 308 -7.67 22.90 -11.17
C ALA A 308 -6.31 22.20 -11.29
N ALA A 309 -5.71 21.79 -10.17
CA ALA A 309 -4.47 20.98 -10.17
C ALA A 309 -4.65 19.66 -10.93
N MET A 310 -5.77 18.97 -10.71
CA MET A 310 -6.03 17.67 -11.30
C MET A 310 -6.32 17.76 -12.81
N VAL A 311 -7.15 18.71 -13.23
CA VAL A 311 -7.41 18.98 -14.65
C VAL A 311 -6.13 19.42 -15.36
N LEU A 312 -5.31 20.25 -14.73
CA LEU A 312 -4.03 20.68 -15.28
C LEU A 312 -3.03 19.52 -15.41
N GLY A 313 -2.95 18.63 -14.42
CA GLY A 313 -2.16 17.40 -14.50
C GLY A 313 -2.61 16.48 -15.64
N ALA A 314 -3.92 16.29 -15.79
CA ALA A 314 -4.50 15.52 -16.89
C ALA A 314 -4.21 16.17 -18.26
N LEU A 315 -4.36 17.49 -18.38
CA LEU A 315 -4.05 18.23 -19.61
C LEU A 315 -2.54 18.16 -19.95
N LEU A 316 -1.65 18.27 -18.97
CA LEU A 316 -0.21 18.08 -19.17
C LEU A 316 0.10 16.66 -19.65
N LEU A 317 -0.59 15.64 -19.12
CA LEU A 317 -0.45 14.26 -19.57
C LEU A 317 -0.97 14.07 -21.01
N VAL A 318 -2.13 14.65 -21.35
CA VAL A 318 -2.67 14.65 -22.73
C VAL A 318 -1.67 15.31 -23.68
N LEU A 319 -1.20 16.52 -23.35
CA LEU A 319 -0.29 17.30 -24.18
C LEU A 319 1.05 16.59 -24.38
N THR A 320 1.58 15.94 -23.34
CA THR A 320 2.80 15.12 -23.47
C THR A 320 2.57 13.87 -24.30
N LEU A 321 1.43 13.18 -24.17
CA LEU A 321 1.08 12.02 -24.99
C LEU A 321 0.90 12.41 -26.47
N VAL A 322 0.16 13.50 -26.73
CA VAL A 322 -0.06 14.05 -28.08
C VAL A 322 1.25 14.53 -28.69
N ALA A 323 2.09 15.26 -27.96
CA ALA A 323 3.41 15.68 -28.43
C ALA A 323 4.30 14.46 -28.77
N SER A 324 4.17 13.37 -28.03
CA SER A 324 4.91 12.12 -28.27
C SER A 324 4.40 11.36 -29.50
N CYS A 325 3.11 11.47 -29.80
CA CYS A 325 2.49 10.91 -31.00
C CYS A 325 2.66 11.79 -32.25
N ALA A 326 2.73 13.11 -32.10
CA ALA A 326 2.65 14.10 -33.19
C ALA A 326 3.99 14.73 -33.62
N ALA A 327 5.04 14.68 -32.79
CA ALA A 327 6.30 15.36 -33.13
C ALA A 327 7.00 14.73 -34.36
N PRO A 328 7.23 15.51 -35.44
CA PRO A 328 7.83 15.01 -36.69
C PRO A 328 9.38 14.96 -36.63
N GLY A 329 10.00 15.24 -35.47
CA GLY A 329 11.45 15.34 -35.31
C GLY A 329 11.88 15.33 -33.84
N PRO A 330 13.20 15.40 -33.54
CA PRO A 330 13.69 15.42 -32.17
C PRO A 330 13.23 16.70 -31.47
N VAL A 331 12.41 16.58 -30.42
CA VAL A 331 12.21 17.69 -29.48
C VAL A 331 13.53 17.85 -28.74
N SER A 332 14.19 19.01 -28.89
CA SER A 332 15.43 19.28 -28.16
C SER A 332 15.15 19.34 -26.67
N ALA A 333 16.14 18.99 -25.83
CA ALA A 333 16.02 19.21 -24.38
C ALA A 333 15.64 20.66 -24.05
N ALA A 334 16.03 21.61 -24.91
CA ALA A 334 15.66 23.01 -24.83
C ALA A 334 14.18 23.29 -25.15
N ALA A 335 13.57 22.61 -26.13
CA ALA A 335 12.14 22.75 -26.43
C ALA A 335 11.26 22.12 -25.35
N LEU A 336 11.74 21.03 -24.72
CA LEU A 336 11.09 20.41 -23.58
C LEU A 336 11.23 21.25 -22.30
N ALA A 337 12.42 21.79 -22.06
CA ALA A 337 12.66 22.76 -20.99
C ALA A 337 11.82 24.03 -21.22
N ALA A 338 11.69 24.52 -22.47
CA ALA A 338 10.86 25.68 -22.79
C ALA A 338 9.36 25.41 -22.63
N ALA A 339 8.87 24.21 -22.96
CA ALA A 339 7.48 23.83 -22.70
C ALA A 339 7.20 23.74 -21.19
N VAL A 340 8.14 23.22 -20.42
CA VAL A 340 8.00 23.07 -18.95
C VAL A 340 8.19 24.41 -18.23
N LEU A 341 9.15 25.23 -18.65
CA LEU A 341 9.31 26.61 -18.19
C LEU A 341 8.12 27.47 -18.62
N GLY A 342 7.55 27.23 -19.80
CA GLY A 342 6.35 27.89 -20.30
C GLY A 342 5.09 27.50 -19.53
N CYS A 343 4.93 26.21 -19.19
CA CYS A 343 3.87 25.73 -18.31
C CYS A 343 4.07 26.25 -16.88
N ALA A 344 5.29 26.23 -16.34
CA ALA A 344 5.61 26.79 -15.03
C ALA A 344 5.36 28.30 -14.99
N ALA A 345 5.71 29.04 -16.04
CA ALA A 345 5.44 30.47 -16.17
C ALA A 345 3.94 30.76 -16.32
N ALA A 346 3.21 29.96 -17.10
CA ALA A 346 1.75 30.06 -17.22
C ALA A 346 1.05 29.75 -15.89
N LEU A 347 1.56 28.78 -15.11
CA LEU A 347 1.11 28.46 -13.75
C LEU A 347 1.40 29.60 -12.77
N LEU A 348 2.58 30.21 -12.82
CA LEU A 348 2.93 31.38 -12.01
C LEU A 348 2.07 32.60 -12.37
N LEU A 349 1.76 32.80 -13.66
CA LEU A 349 0.81 33.81 -14.14
C LEU A 349 -0.61 33.52 -13.69
N LEU A 350 -1.06 32.25 -13.72
CA LEU A 350 -2.38 31.85 -13.26
C LEU A 350 -2.51 32.01 -11.73
N CYS A 351 -1.46 31.70 -10.96
CA CYS A 351 -1.35 31.99 -9.53
C CYS A 351 -1.40 33.50 -9.23
N GLY A 352 -0.90 34.36 -10.13
CA GLY A 352 -1.01 35.82 -10.02
C GLY A 352 -2.39 36.38 -10.39
N LEU A 353 -3.19 35.62 -11.15
CA LEU A 353 -4.51 36.04 -11.66
C LEU A 353 -5.69 35.46 -10.86
N LEU A 354 -5.49 34.39 -10.09
CA LEU A 354 -6.51 33.72 -9.26
C LEU A 354 -6.12 33.77 -7.77
N PRO A 355 -6.53 34.80 -7.02
CA PRO A 355 -6.30 34.86 -5.59
C PRO A 355 -7.07 33.73 -4.88
N GLY A 356 -6.38 32.87 -4.11
CA GLY A 356 -7.01 31.94 -3.16
C GLY A 356 -6.85 30.43 -3.40
N GLY A 357 -6.12 29.99 -4.43
CA GLY A 357 -5.83 28.56 -4.64
C GLY A 357 -4.73 28.02 -3.71
N ARG A 358 -4.97 26.87 -3.04
CA ARG A 358 -3.97 26.15 -2.22
C ARG A 358 -2.71 25.74 -3.00
N LEU A 359 -2.83 25.60 -4.32
CA LEU A 359 -1.75 25.41 -5.29
C LEU A 359 -0.63 26.48 -5.22
N CYS A 360 -0.90 27.65 -4.65
CA CYS A 360 0.02 28.79 -4.62
C CYS A 360 0.51 29.16 -3.20
N ALA A 361 0.20 28.35 -2.18
CA ALA A 361 0.79 28.50 -0.85
C ALA A 361 2.27 28.03 -0.90
N ALA A 362 3.18 28.95 -0.61
CA ALA A 362 4.62 28.83 -0.89
C ALA A 362 5.32 27.67 -0.16
N ASP A 363 4.71 27.11 0.89
CA ASP A 363 5.40 26.20 1.81
C ASP A 363 5.38 24.71 1.40
N GLY A 364 4.64 24.34 0.35
CA GLY A 364 4.55 22.94 -0.12
C GLY A 364 4.30 22.75 -1.62
N ALA A 365 3.88 23.81 -2.32
CA ALA A 365 3.57 23.72 -3.75
C ALA A 365 4.82 23.64 -4.64
N ALA A 366 5.93 24.28 -4.27
CA ALA A 366 7.13 24.32 -5.12
C ALA A 366 7.81 22.94 -5.29
N PRO A 367 7.98 22.10 -4.23
CA PRO A 367 8.48 20.74 -4.39
C PRO A 367 7.51 19.83 -5.16
N ALA A 368 6.20 19.94 -4.92
CA ALA A 368 5.18 19.17 -5.63
C ALA A 368 5.09 19.56 -7.11
N LEU A 369 5.19 20.85 -7.44
CA LEU A 369 5.26 21.36 -8.81
C LEU A 369 6.58 21.02 -9.49
N LEU A 370 7.70 20.95 -8.74
CA LEU A 370 8.97 20.44 -9.23
C LEU A 370 8.95 18.92 -9.42
N LEU A 371 8.21 18.15 -8.62
CA LEU A 371 8.02 16.70 -8.75
C LEU A 371 7.07 16.35 -9.88
N VAL A 372 5.95 17.07 -10.01
CA VAL A 372 5.03 16.96 -11.15
C VAL A 372 5.72 17.45 -12.42
N GLY A 373 6.48 18.55 -12.34
CA GLY A 373 7.28 19.11 -13.43
C GLY A 373 8.44 18.19 -13.83
N ALA A 374 9.17 17.59 -12.89
CA ALA A 374 10.23 16.63 -13.14
C ALA A 374 9.68 15.26 -13.58
N GLY A 375 8.51 14.87 -13.09
CA GLY A 375 7.77 13.67 -13.49
C GLY A 375 7.19 13.81 -14.89
N SER A 376 6.66 14.97 -15.26
CA SER A 376 6.18 15.26 -16.62
C SER A 376 7.33 15.58 -17.58
N LEU A 377 8.43 16.20 -17.13
CA LEU A 377 9.72 16.22 -17.86
C LEU A 377 10.24 14.81 -18.08
N GLY A 378 10.17 13.95 -17.07
CA GLY A 378 10.53 12.55 -17.11
C GLY A 378 9.70 11.83 -18.16
N VAL A 379 8.38 11.80 -18.01
CA VAL A 379 7.43 11.17 -18.93
C VAL A 379 7.55 11.75 -20.35
N ALA A 380 7.69 13.06 -20.52
CA ALA A 380 7.84 13.67 -21.84
C ALA A 380 9.22 13.41 -22.47
N HIS A 381 10.29 13.34 -21.68
CA HIS A 381 11.62 12.94 -22.15
C HIS A 381 11.68 11.44 -22.44
N LEU A 382 10.91 10.62 -21.72
CA LEU A 382 10.72 9.18 -21.92
C LEU A 382 9.89 8.89 -23.17
N CYS A 383 8.83 9.65 -23.41
CA CYS A 383 7.99 9.53 -24.58
C CYS A 383 8.63 10.18 -25.82
N SER A 384 9.43 11.25 -25.67
CA SER A 384 10.37 11.75 -26.69
C SER A 384 11.45 10.70 -26.99
N ALA A 385 11.94 9.97 -25.98
CA ALA A 385 12.86 8.86 -26.18
C ALA A 385 12.23 7.67 -26.92
N ALA A 386 10.95 7.37 -26.67
CA ALA A 386 10.16 6.44 -27.46
C ALA A 386 9.93 6.96 -28.89
N GLY A 387 9.65 8.26 -29.07
CA GLY A 387 9.60 8.92 -30.37
C GLY A 387 10.92 8.82 -31.16
N ARG A 388 12.08 8.74 -30.48
CA ARG A 388 13.38 8.49 -31.13
C ARG A 388 13.53 7.06 -31.65
N LEU A 389 12.93 6.07 -30.99
CA LEU A 389 12.90 4.69 -31.49
C LEU A 389 11.92 4.55 -32.68
N SER A 390 10.95 5.47 -32.87
CA SER A 390 9.88 5.41 -33.89
C SER A 390 10.33 5.64 -35.34
N ARG A 391 11.57 6.10 -35.56
CA ARG A 391 12.11 6.47 -36.89
C ARG A 391 12.14 5.34 -37.94
N ARG A 392 11.83 4.08 -37.59
CA ARG A 392 11.78 2.94 -38.54
C ARG A 392 10.48 2.14 -38.56
N HIS A 393 9.59 2.28 -37.57
CA HIS A 393 8.34 1.49 -37.49
C HIS A 393 7.27 2.31 -36.76
N ARG A 394 6.38 3.01 -37.49
CA ARG A 394 5.23 3.70 -36.86
C ARG A 394 4.12 2.69 -36.61
N LEU A 395 3.35 2.85 -35.53
CA LEU A 395 2.14 2.03 -35.29
C LEU A 395 1.11 2.18 -36.44
N HIS A 396 1.05 3.36 -37.05
CA HIS A 396 0.25 3.59 -38.27
C HIS A 396 0.68 2.68 -39.43
N ASP A 397 1.96 2.35 -39.55
CA ASP A 397 2.46 1.46 -40.60
C ASP A 397 2.06 -0.02 -40.35
N MET A 398 1.61 -0.34 -39.13
CA MET A 398 1.16 -1.69 -38.75
C MET A 398 -0.34 -1.90 -38.92
N TRP A 399 -1.14 -0.82 -38.87
CA TRP A 399 -2.61 -0.87 -38.96
C TRP A 399 -3.16 -1.61 -40.20
N PRO A 400 -2.57 -1.48 -41.40
CA PRO A 400 -3.03 -2.20 -42.60
C PRO A 400 -2.76 -3.72 -42.55
N HIS A 401 -1.95 -4.19 -41.61
CA HIS A 401 -1.44 -5.57 -41.57
C HIS A 401 -1.81 -6.32 -40.27
N LEU A 402 -2.77 -5.80 -39.50
CA LEU A 402 -3.20 -6.42 -38.25
C LEU A 402 -3.85 -7.78 -38.50
N SER A 403 -3.40 -8.79 -37.75
CA SER A 403 -4.04 -10.10 -37.75
C SER A 403 -5.40 -10.04 -37.04
N PRO A 404 -6.31 -11.01 -37.27
CA PRO A 404 -7.54 -11.12 -36.49
C PRO A 404 -7.30 -11.19 -34.96
N LEU A 405 -6.18 -11.78 -34.55
CA LEU A 405 -5.77 -11.84 -33.15
C LEU A 405 -5.37 -10.45 -32.63
N ASP A 406 -4.67 -9.63 -33.43
CA ASP A 406 -4.31 -8.27 -33.02
C ASP A 406 -5.55 -7.39 -32.84
N TRP A 407 -6.54 -7.52 -33.72
CA TRP A 407 -7.82 -6.83 -33.57
C TRP A 407 -8.55 -7.21 -32.29
N LEU A 408 -8.58 -8.51 -31.96
CA LEU A 408 -9.16 -8.99 -30.71
C LEU A 408 -8.42 -8.42 -29.49
N LEU A 409 -7.09 -8.45 -29.50
CA LEU A 409 -6.27 -7.96 -28.40
C LEU A 409 -6.43 -6.44 -28.20
N CYS A 410 -6.41 -5.67 -29.28
CA CYS A 410 -6.68 -4.23 -29.24
C CYS A 410 -8.11 -3.94 -28.75
N GLY A 411 -9.11 -4.70 -29.24
CA GLY A 411 -10.50 -4.59 -28.79
C GLY A 411 -10.67 -4.90 -27.31
N GLY A 412 -10.02 -5.95 -26.80
CA GLY A 412 -10.02 -6.28 -25.38
C GLY A 412 -9.36 -5.20 -24.52
N CYS A 413 -8.24 -4.62 -24.96
CA CYS A 413 -7.66 -3.44 -24.31
C CYS A 413 -8.65 -2.26 -24.30
N GLY A 414 -9.37 -2.02 -25.39
CA GLY A 414 -10.43 -1.00 -25.44
C GLY A 414 -11.57 -1.26 -24.46
N LEU A 415 -12.03 -2.51 -24.35
CA LEU A 415 -13.06 -2.91 -23.39
C LEU A 415 -12.60 -2.74 -21.93
N HIS A 416 -11.33 -3.05 -21.64
CA HIS A 416 -10.75 -2.81 -20.32
C HIS A 416 -10.75 -1.31 -19.99
N LEU A 417 -10.34 -0.44 -20.91
CA LEU A 417 -10.41 1.02 -20.72
C LEU A 417 -11.83 1.51 -20.41
N LEU A 418 -12.83 0.97 -21.11
CA LEU A 418 -14.23 1.29 -20.84
C LEU A 418 -14.68 0.78 -19.46
N SER A 419 -14.24 -0.41 -19.04
CA SER A 419 -14.59 -0.96 -17.73
C SER A 419 -14.07 -0.13 -16.56
N LEU A 420 -12.96 0.60 -16.74
CA LEU A 420 -12.41 1.48 -15.71
C LEU A 420 -13.33 2.66 -15.36
N GLY A 421 -14.40 2.90 -16.14
CA GLY A 421 -15.41 3.91 -15.85
C GLY A 421 -16.38 3.57 -14.71
N ALA A 422 -16.35 2.35 -14.15
CA ALA A 422 -17.20 1.96 -13.03
C ALA A 422 -16.39 1.37 -11.87
N THR A 423 -16.74 1.74 -10.64
CA THR A 423 -16.06 1.28 -9.43
C THR A 423 -16.11 -0.23 -9.28
N SER A 424 -17.26 -0.86 -9.52
CA SER A 424 -17.41 -2.31 -9.43
C SER A 424 -16.53 -3.08 -10.43
N PHE A 425 -16.27 -2.51 -11.62
CA PHE A 425 -15.36 -3.11 -12.59
C PHE A 425 -13.89 -2.91 -12.23
N ILE A 426 -13.55 -1.86 -11.48
CA ILE A 426 -12.20 -1.66 -10.91
C ILE A 426 -11.97 -2.64 -9.76
N GLU A 427 -12.93 -2.80 -8.85
CA GLU A 427 -12.87 -3.77 -7.75
C GLU A 427 -12.74 -5.21 -8.29
N GLU A 428 -13.54 -5.55 -9.31
CA GLU A 428 -13.60 -6.88 -9.92
C GLU A 428 -12.71 -7.03 -11.17
N GLU A 429 -11.70 -6.17 -11.35
CA GLU A 429 -10.88 -6.13 -12.57
C GLU A 429 -10.18 -7.48 -12.86
N HIS A 430 -9.88 -8.24 -11.83
CA HIS A 430 -9.34 -9.59 -11.93
C HIS A 430 -10.19 -10.50 -12.85
N GLN A 431 -11.53 -10.36 -12.83
CA GLN A 431 -12.42 -11.13 -13.71
C GLN A 431 -12.19 -10.81 -15.18
N THR A 432 -11.91 -9.54 -15.50
CA THR A 432 -11.58 -9.09 -16.87
C THR A 432 -10.33 -9.79 -17.36
N TRP A 433 -9.26 -9.78 -16.56
CA TRP A 433 -7.98 -10.42 -16.92
C TRP A 433 -8.06 -11.95 -16.99
N TYR A 434 -8.85 -12.57 -16.12
CA TYR A 434 -9.13 -14.01 -16.17
C TYR A 434 -9.88 -14.39 -17.43
N PHE A 435 -10.92 -13.62 -17.80
CA PHE A 435 -11.67 -13.85 -19.04
C PHE A 435 -10.77 -13.68 -20.27
N PHE A 436 -9.99 -12.61 -20.32
CA PHE A 436 -9.06 -12.31 -21.41
C PHE A 436 -8.00 -13.39 -21.60
N THR A 437 -7.35 -13.81 -20.51
CA THR A 437 -6.27 -14.80 -20.57
C THR A 437 -6.80 -16.20 -20.89
N THR A 438 -7.95 -16.59 -20.34
CA THR A 438 -8.62 -17.85 -20.68
C THR A 438 -9.03 -17.87 -22.16
N THR A 439 -9.60 -16.77 -22.65
CA THR A 439 -9.98 -16.62 -24.07
C THR A 439 -8.77 -16.70 -24.98
N LEU A 440 -7.65 -16.06 -24.61
CA LEU A 440 -6.38 -16.17 -25.33
C LEU A 440 -5.95 -17.64 -25.46
N TRP A 441 -5.80 -18.37 -24.35
CA TRP A 441 -5.37 -19.77 -24.38
C TRP A 441 -6.31 -20.69 -25.17
N LEU A 442 -7.62 -20.44 -25.10
CA LEU A 442 -8.61 -21.15 -25.90
C LEU A 442 -8.40 -20.91 -27.41
N LEU A 443 -8.16 -19.66 -27.81
CA LEU A 443 -7.89 -19.32 -29.21
C LEU A 443 -6.55 -19.87 -29.70
N LEU A 444 -5.52 -19.87 -28.85
CA LEU A 444 -4.24 -20.49 -29.18
C LEU A 444 -4.40 -21.99 -29.38
N LEU A 445 -5.10 -22.69 -28.48
CA LEU A 445 -5.44 -24.10 -28.62
C LEU A 445 -6.21 -24.36 -29.92
N TRP A 446 -7.24 -23.55 -30.19
CA TRP A 446 -8.03 -23.64 -31.42
C TRP A 446 -7.17 -23.49 -32.68
N SER A 447 -6.23 -22.54 -32.66
CA SER A 447 -5.30 -22.30 -33.76
C SER A 447 -4.38 -23.50 -34.02
N GLU A 448 -3.93 -24.19 -32.96
CA GLU A 448 -3.12 -25.40 -33.07
C GLU A 448 -3.93 -26.60 -33.57
N LEU A 449 -5.18 -26.77 -33.11
CA LEU A 449 -6.08 -27.84 -33.54
C LEU A 449 -6.51 -27.72 -35.01
N ARG A 450 -6.66 -26.49 -35.52
CA ARG A 450 -7.02 -26.25 -36.93
C ARG A 450 -5.86 -26.40 -37.91
N ARG A 451 -4.61 -26.63 -37.47
CA ARG A 451 -3.49 -26.87 -38.39
C ARG A 451 -3.71 -28.16 -39.17
N ARG A 452 -3.46 -28.12 -40.49
CA ARG A 452 -3.80 -29.20 -41.43
C ARG A 452 -3.19 -30.56 -41.05
N PRO A 453 -3.87 -31.69 -41.35
CA PRO A 453 -3.28 -33.03 -41.24
C PRO A 453 -2.02 -33.11 -42.11
N GLY A 454 -0.87 -33.39 -41.48
CA GLY A 454 0.48 -33.28 -42.08
C GLY A 454 1.44 -32.33 -41.33
N ALA A 455 0.95 -31.58 -40.34
CA ALA A 455 1.80 -30.74 -39.49
C ALA A 455 2.85 -31.57 -38.71
N PRO A 456 4.06 -31.00 -38.45
CA PRO A 456 5.12 -31.71 -37.74
C PRO A 456 4.66 -32.19 -36.35
N ARG A 457 5.23 -33.29 -35.84
CA ARG A 457 4.93 -33.86 -34.50
C ARG A 457 4.96 -32.83 -33.35
N SER A 458 5.69 -31.74 -33.52
CA SER A 458 5.72 -30.61 -32.57
C SER A 458 4.39 -29.86 -32.46
N ALA A 459 3.50 -29.91 -33.46
CA ALA A 459 2.16 -29.34 -33.43
C ALA A 459 1.26 -30.02 -32.39
N GLY A 460 1.31 -31.36 -32.31
CA GLY A 460 0.59 -32.10 -31.26
C GLY A 460 1.06 -31.71 -29.85
N ARG A 461 2.38 -31.55 -29.64
CA ARG A 461 2.93 -31.09 -28.36
C ARG A 461 2.48 -29.68 -27.99
N ARG A 462 2.34 -28.78 -28.96
CA ARG A 462 1.85 -27.40 -28.73
C ARG A 462 0.37 -27.34 -28.39
N GLY A 463 -0.46 -28.15 -29.05
CA GLY A 463 -1.87 -28.30 -28.68
C GLY A 463 -2.02 -28.74 -27.22
N TRP A 464 -1.27 -29.76 -26.81
CA TRP A 464 -1.23 -30.20 -25.41
C TRP A 464 -0.74 -29.10 -24.45
N LEU A 465 0.27 -28.32 -24.84
CA LEU A 465 0.75 -27.20 -24.05
C LEU A 465 -0.34 -26.13 -23.84
N CYS A 466 -1.04 -25.73 -24.91
CA CYS A 466 -2.14 -24.76 -24.82
C CYS A 466 -3.31 -25.29 -23.97
N ALA A 467 -3.65 -26.58 -24.12
CA ALA A 467 -4.68 -27.22 -23.29
C ALA A 467 -4.27 -27.27 -21.81
N ALA A 468 -3.01 -27.58 -21.51
CA ALA A 468 -2.48 -27.54 -20.16
C ALA A 468 -2.53 -26.12 -19.56
N GLN A 469 -2.20 -25.09 -20.34
CA GLN A 469 -2.29 -23.71 -19.87
C GLN A 469 -3.76 -23.27 -19.66
N LEU A 470 -4.69 -23.71 -20.50
CA LEU A 470 -6.12 -23.45 -20.31
C LEU A 470 -6.64 -24.06 -18.99
N LEU A 471 -6.22 -25.29 -18.67
CA LEU A 471 -6.52 -25.91 -17.36
C LEU A 471 -5.86 -25.14 -16.21
N SER A 472 -4.61 -24.69 -16.40
CA SER A 472 -3.90 -23.89 -15.40
C SER A 472 -4.61 -22.58 -15.06
N CYS A 473 -5.27 -21.92 -16.03
CA CYS A 473 -6.06 -20.72 -15.76
C CYS A 473 -7.20 -20.98 -14.77
N GLY A 474 -7.85 -22.15 -14.88
CA GLY A 474 -8.91 -22.56 -13.95
C GLY A 474 -8.40 -22.82 -12.54
N LEU A 475 -7.23 -23.45 -12.42
CA LEU A 475 -6.58 -23.69 -11.13
C LEU A 475 -6.09 -22.38 -10.49
N LEU A 476 -5.36 -21.56 -11.23
CA LEU A 476 -4.77 -20.31 -10.74
C LEU A 476 -5.83 -19.29 -10.35
N ARG A 477 -6.97 -19.25 -11.04
CA ARG A 477 -8.12 -18.40 -10.67
C ARG A 477 -8.69 -18.73 -9.29
N ARG A 478 -8.58 -19.99 -8.84
CA ARG A 478 -9.05 -20.44 -7.52
C ARG A 478 -7.92 -20.41 -6.48
N TRP A 479 -6.71 -20.01 -6.88
CA TRP A 479 -5.56 -20.05 -6.00
C TRP A 479 -5.69 -19.02 -4.89
N ASN A 480 -5.88 -17.77 -5.29
CA ASN A 480 -6.17 -16.65 -4.42
C ASN A 480 -7.44 -15.94 -4.94
N GLN A 481 -8.43 -15.76 -4.07
CA GLN A 481 -9.60 -14.94 -4.36
C GLN A 481 -9.26 -13.47 -4.17
N THR A 482 -9.65 -12.66 -5.15
CA THR A 482 -9.37 -11.22 -5.20
C THR A 482 -10.67 -10.47 -5.49
N GLY A 483 -10.66 -9.15 -5.29
CA GLY A 483 -11.86 -8.31 -5.38
C GLY A 483 -12.77 -8.47 -4.16
N ASP A 484 -13.90 -7.79 -4.17
CA ASP A 484 -14.72 -7.63 -2.96
C ASP A 484 -15.82 -8.70 -2.87
N LYS A 485 -16.37 -9.12 -4.01
CA LYS A 485 -17.60 -9.93 -4.02
C LYS A 485 -17.41 -11.31 -3.39
N TRP A 486 -16.21 -11.88 -3.50
CA TRP A 486 -15.93 -13.26 -3.10
C TRP A 486 -14.81 -13.38 -2.06
N LEU A 487 -14.31 -12.25 -1.54
CA LEU A 487 -13.20 -12.23 -0.58
C LEU A 487 -13.49 -13.02 0.71
N HIS A 488 -14.76 -13.14 1.08
CA HIS A 488 -15.19 -13.85 2.29
C HIS A 488 -15.23 -15.39 2.13
N LEU A 489 -15.02 -15.91 0.92
CA LEU A 489 -15.04 -17.35 0.66
C LEU A 489 -13.61 -17.90 0.69
N PRO A 490 -13.38 -19.06 1.33
CA PRO A 490 -12.05 -19.65 1.39
C PRO A 490 -11.57 -20.08 0.00
N ASP A 491 -10.30 -19.84 -0.28
CA ASP A 491 -9.62 -20.28 -1.51
C ASP A 491 -8.58 -21.39 -1.26
N ILE A 492 -7.79 -21.75 -2.29
CA ILE A 492 -6.75 -22.78 -2.15
C ILE A 492 -5.63 -22.30 -1.22
N GLY A 493 -5.26 -21.02 -1.30
CA GLY A 493 -4.28 -20.39 -0.41
C GLY A 493 -4.70 -20.50 1.05
N ASP A 494 -5.93 -20.08 1.38
CA ASP A 494 -6.53 -20.17 2.72
C ASP A 494 -6.58 -21.61 3.22
N TRP A 495 -6.97 -22.53 2.33
CA TRP A 495 -7.00 -23.94 2.66
C TRP A 495 -5.59 -24.47 2.97
N LEU A 496 -4.56 -24.09 2.20
CA LEU A 496 -3.19 -24.54 2.44
C LEU A 496 -2.58 -23.95 3.72
N THR A 497 -2.96 -22.74 4.11
CA THR A 497 -2.45 -22.07 5.32
C THR A 497 -3.15 -22.52 6.60
N ALA A 498 -4.30 -23.22 6.49
CA ALA A 498 -4.99 -23.80 7.64
C ALA A 498 -4.11 -24.80 8.42
N GLU A 499 -4.19 -24.80 9.76
CA GLU A 499 -3.27 -25.54 10.63
C GLU A 499 -3.20 -27.05 10.36
N GLY A 500 -4.33 -27.67 10.03
CA GLY A 500 -4.41 -29.09 9.70
C GLY A 500 -3.78 -29.47 8.36
N HIS A 501 -3.42 -28.49 7.53
CA HIS A 501 -3.00 -28.72 6.14
C HIS A 501 -1.52 -28.44 5.88
N ARG A 502 -0.70 -28.22 6.92
CA ARG A 502 0.76 -28.02 6.78
C ARG A 502 1.48 -29.09 5.93
N PRO A 503 1.19 -30.41 6.03
CA PRO A 503 1.81 -31.40 5.16
C PRO A 503 1.46 -31.19 3.67
N TRP A 504 0.25 -30.73 3.38
CA TRP A 504 -0.19 -30.40 2.03
C TRP A 504 0.48 -29.13 1.52
N LEU A 505 0.60 -28.10 2.36
CA LEU A 505 1.37 -26.89 2.05
C LEU A 505 2.81 -27.23 1.69
N ALA A 506 3.50 -28.05 2.50
CA ALA A 506 4.85 -28.51 2.21
C ALA A 506 4.94 -29.29 0.90
N ALA A 507 3.99 -30.18 0.61
CA ALA A 507 3.94 -30.94 -0.63
C ALA A 507 3.71 -30.06 -1.86
N VAL A 508 2.75 -29.13 -1.79
CA VAL A 508 2.43 -28.19 -2.88
C VAL A 508 3.58 -27.22 -3.13
N TRP A 509 4.20 -26.71 -2.06
CA TRP A 509 5.38 -25.86 -2.15
C TRP A 509 6.54 -26.59 -2.82
N ALA A 510 6.83 -27.83 -2.41
CA ALA A 510 7.88 -28.65 -3.02
C ALA A 510 7.56 -28.97 -4.50
N ALA A 511 6.28 -29.23 -4.83
CA ALA A 511 5.85 -29.43 -6.20
C ALA A 511 6.04 -28.18 -7.08
N GLY A 512 5.97 -26.98 -6.51
CA GLY A 512 6.26 -25.71 -7.19
C GLY A 512 7.73 -25.49 -7.57
N LEU A 513 8.68 -26.08 -6.81
CA LEU A 513 10.12 -25.92 -7.08
C LEU A 513 10.56 -26.61 -8.38
N LEU A 514 9.99 -27.76 -8.72
CA LEU A 514 10.36 -28.54 -9.90
C LEU A 514 10.15 -27.79 -11.23
N PRO A 515 8.94 -27.29 -11.57
CA PRO A 515 8.73 -26.53 -12.80
C PRO A 515 9.57 -25.24 -12.83
N LEU A 516 9.82 -24.61 -11.69
CA LEU A 516 10.71 -23.45 -11.60
C LEU A 516 12.16 -23.83 -11.95
N ALA A 517 12.68 -24.92 -11.38
CA ALA A 517 14.02 -25.44 -11.70
C ALA A 517 14.14 -25.82 -13.19
N VAL A 518 13.11 -26.39 -13.80
CA VAL A 518 13.06 -26.66 -15.24
C VAL A 518 13.16 -25.36 -16.04
N LEU A 519 12.34 -24.35 -15.74
CA LEU A 519 12.37 -23.06 -16.46
C LEU A 519 13.69 -22.32 -16.30
N LEU A 520 14.36 -22.44 -15.14
CA LEU A 520 15.67 -21.86 -14.90
C LEU A 520 16.79 -22.62 -15.63
N SER A 521 16.66 -23.93 -15.81
CA SER A 521 17.69 -24.80 -16.43
C SER A 521 17.67 -24.81 -17.97
N VAL A 522 16.53 -24.49 -18.60
CA VAL A 522 16.39 -24.44 -20.08
C VAL A 522 17.33 -23.40 -20.67
N SER A 523 18.51 -23.86 -21.11
CA SER A 523 19.52 -23.10 -21.84
C SER A 523 19.64 -23.69 -23.25
N GLY A 524 19.34 -22.88 -24.27
CA GLY A 524 19.36 -23.31 -25.68
C GLY A 524 20.74 -23.59 -26.27
N GLY A 525 21.75 -23.94 -25.46
CA GLY A 525 23.10 -24.29 -25.89
C GLY A 525 23.71 -25.30 -24.93
N GLY A 526 24.22 -26.42 -25.47
CA GLY A 526 24.53 -27.66 -24.75
C GLY A 526 25.69 -27.64 -23.75
N GLY A 527 25.67 -26.76 -22.75
CA GLY A 527 26.59 -26.78 -21.61
C GLY A 527 25.86 -26.97 -20.28
N GLY A 528 26.32 -27.91 -19.44
CA GLY A 528 25.73 -28.22 -18.12
C GLY A 528 25.75 -27.07 -17.09
N SER A 529 26.36 -25.92 -17.42
CA SER A 529 26.48 -24.77 -16.53
C SER A 529 25.14 -24.10 -16.20
N GLY A 530 24.14 -24.08 -17.10
CA GLY A 530 22.81 -23.51 -16.83
C GLY A 530 22.00 -24.32 -15.79
N ALA A 531 22.17 -25.64 -15.79
CA ALA A 531 21.54 -26.52 -14.82
C ALA A 531 22.13 -26.32 -13.40
N GLY A 532 23.43 -26.02 -13.29
CA GLY A 532 24.07 -25.73 -12.01
C GLY A 532 23.48 -24.51 -11.29
N TRP A 533 23.23 -23.42 -12.02
CA TRP A 533 22.60 -22.22 -11.45
C TRP A 533 21.15 -22.46 -11.03
N ALA A 534 20.39 -23.19 -11.83
CA ALA A 534 19.02 -23.59 -11.49
C ALA A 534 18.98 -24.48 -10.25
N ALA A 535 19.88 -25.44 -10.14
CA ALA A 535 20.02 -26.31 -8.98
C ALA A 535 20.43 -25.53 -7.72
N ALA A 536 21.37 -24.59 -7.84
CA ALA A 536 21.77 -23.72 -6.73
C ALA A 536 20.61 -22.85 -6.22
N GLY A 537 19.84 -22.25 -7.14
CA GLY A 537 18.65 -21.47 -6.80
C GLY A 537 17.58 -22.33 -6.10
N ALA A 538 17.27 -23.50 -6.66
CA ALA A 538 16.31 -24.44 -6.07
C ALA A 538 16.78 -24.94 -4.69
N LEU A 539 18.07 -25.20 -4.52
CA LEU A 539 18.65 -25.59 -3.23
C LEU A 539 18.54 -24.47 -2.20
N CYS A 540 18.83 -23.22 -2.56
CA CYS A 540 18.70 -22.09 -1.63
C CYS A 540 17.23 -21.87 -1.23
N LEU A 541 16.29 -21.97 -2.18
CA LEU A 541 14.86 -21.92 -1.86
C LEU A 541 14.45 -23.09 -0.96
N LEU A 542 14.99 -24.30 -1.21
CA LEU A 542 14.77 -25.47 -0.36
C LEU A 542 15.25 -25.23 1.07
N LEU A 543 16.49 -24.78 1.25
CA LEU A 543 17.10 -24.49 2.55
C LEU A 543 16.32 -23.41 3.31
N ARG A 544 15.85 -22.37 2.60
CA ARG A 544 14.97 -21.35 3.17
C ARG A 544 13.66 -21.96 3.68
N GLY A 545 12.99 -22.79 2.89
CA GLY A 545 11.76 -23.46 3.32
C GLY A 545 11.96 -24.43 4.48
N LEU A 546 13.12 -25.10 4.57
CA LEU A 546 13.46 -25.98 5.70
C LEU A 546 13.66 -25.22 7.02
N ALA A 547 14.00 -23.92 6.95
CA ALA A 547 14.08 -23.03 8.11
C ALA A 547 12.75 -22.31 8.40
N ASP A 548 11.72 -22.49 7.58
CA ASP A 548 10.43 -21.82 7.72
C ASP A 548 9.45 -22.69 8.53
N GLU A 549 9.21 -22.32 9.78
CA GLU A 549 8.25 -22.99 10.67
C GLU A 549 6.83 -22.98 10.11
N ARG A 550 6.47 -21.95 9.32
CA ARG A 550 5.15 -21.83 8.68
C ARG A 550 4.91 -22.96 7.68
N LEU A 551 5.98 -23.42 7.02
CA LEU A 551 5.92 -24.48 6.02
C LEU A 551 5.84 -25.88 6.64
N LEU A 552 6.61 -26.13 7.71
CA LEU A 552 6.83 -27.47 8.25
C LEU A 552 6.20 -27.73 9.63
N GLY A 553 5.72 -26.70 10.31
CA GLY A 553 5.22 -26.75 11.69
C GLY A 553 6.32 -26.81 12.76
N VAL A 554 7.52 -27.30 12.41
CA VAL A 554 8.76 -27.21 13.20
C VAL A 554 9.91 -26.98 12.22
N ALA A 555 10.70 -25.93 12.44
CA ALA A 555 11.86 -25.65 11.59
C ALA A 555 12.87 -26.80 11.72
N ARG A 556 13.36 -27.27 10.57
CA ARG A 556 14.41 -28.31 10.51
C ARG A 556 15.81 -27.72 10.48
N LEU A 557 15.92 -26.42 10.28
CA LEU A 557 17.16 -25.65 10.28
C LEU A 557 17.01 -24.40 11.15
N PRO A 558 18.11 -23.90 11.75
CA PRO A 558 18.08 -22.64 12.48
C PRO A 558 17.64 -21.46 11.60
N ALA A 559 16.97 -20.45 12.18
CA ALA A 559 16.53 -19.25 11.47
C ALA A 559 17.67 -18.55 10.69
N ALA A 560 18.89 -18.55 11.24
CA ALA A 560 20.08 -18.03 10.57
C ALA A 560 20.37 -18.72 9.23
N ALA A 561 20.11 -20.03 9.10
CA ALA A 561 20.28 -20.74 7.85
C ALA A 561 19.25 -20.29 6.79
N GLY A 562 18.01 -20.00 7.20
CA GLY A 562 16.98 -19.44 6.33
C GLY A 562 17.33 -18.04 5.82
N LEU A 563 17.91 -17.22 6.69
CA LEU A 563 18.44 -15.90 6.33
C LEU A 563 19.58 -16.00 5.31
N TRP A 564 20.60 -16.83 5.57
CA TRP A 564 21.72 -17.01 4.65
C TRP A 564 21.28 -17.59 3.30
N ALA A 565 20.30 -18.51 3.31
CA ALA A 565 19.73 -19.05 2.09
C ALA A 565 19.03 -17.97 1.26
N ALA A 566 18.28 -17.06 1.88
CA ALA A 566 17.67 -15.92 1.20
C ALA A 566 18.73 -14.96 0.61
N GLN A 567 19.77 -14.65 1.37
CA GLN A 567 20.89 -13.82 0.92
C GLN A 567 21.67 -14.46 -0.24
N ALA A 568 21.85 -15.77 -0.20
CA ALA A 568 22.43 -16.52 -1.31
C ALA A 568 21.59 -16.39 -2.57
N VAL A 569 20.24 -16.45 -2.47
CA VAL A 569 19.37 -16.20 -3.62
C VAL A 569 19.57 -14.78 -4.19
N TYR A 570 19.71 -13.74 -3.35
CA TYR A 570 20.02 -12.39 -3.85
C TYR A 570 21.34 -12.34 -4.63
N LEU A 571 22.39 -13.02 -4.14
CA LEU A 571 23.65 -13.12 -4.87
C LEU A 571 23.48 -13.83 -6.22
N LEU A 572 22.65 -14.89 -6.30
CA LEU A 572 22.32 -15.57 -7.56
C LEU A 572 21.55 -14.65 -8.52
N VAL A 573 20.60 -13.86 -8.01
CA VAL A 573 19.82 -12.90 -8.80
C VAL A 573 20.73 -11.81 -9.39
N LEU A 574 21.60 -11.22 -8.56
CA LEU A 574 22.55 -10.16 -8.95
C LEU A 574 23.64 -10.67 -9.91
N SER A 575 24.12 -11.91 -9.70
CA SER A 575 25.06 -12.57 -10.61
C SER A 575 24.39 -13.11 -11.88
N GLY A 576 23.08 -12.91 -12.06
CA GLY A 576 22.32 -13.36 -13.23
C GLY A 576 22.87 -12.87 -14.58
N ALA A 577 23.60 -11.75 -14.60
CA ALA A 577 24.31 -11.30 -15.79
C ALA A 577 25.38 -12.30 -16.28
N LEU A 578 25.90 -13.15 -15.39
CA LEU A 578 26.86 -14.20 -15.68
C LEU A 578 26.20 -15.52 -16.07
N TRP A 579 24.87 -15.64 -15.94
CA TRP A 579 24.19 -16.90 -16.26
C TRP A 579 24.36 -17.26 -17.74
N PRO A 580 24.73 -18.51 -18.05
CA PRO A 580 24.75 -19.01 -19.42
C PRO A 580 23.36 -18.93 -20.05
N SER A 581 23.22 -18.23 -21.17
CA SER A 581 21.94 -18.13 -21.88
C SER A 581 22.12 -17.98 -23.38
N ALA A 582 21.53 -18.90 -24.14
CA ALA A 582 21.36 -18.78 -25.59
C ALA A 582 20.26 -17.77 -25.97
N GLY A 583 19.47 -17.28 -25.00
CA GLY A 583 18.33 -16.40 -25.21
C GLY A 583 18.64 -14.89 -25.12
N GLY A 584 19.91 -14.49 -25.02
CA GLY A 584 20.30 -13.09 -24.92
C GLY A 584 20.24 -12.52 -23.50
N ARG A 585 20.36 -11.19 -23.39
CA ARG A 585 20.44 -10.49 -22.10
C ARG A 585 19.10 -10.49 -21.37
N VAL A 586 18.00 -10.32 -22.09
CA VAL A 586 16.65 -10.27 -21.49
C VAL A 586 16.26 -11.64 -20.94
N ALA A 587 16.66 -12.73 -21.60
CA ALA A 587 16.44 -14.07 -21.07
C ALA A 587 17.13 -14.32 -19.73
N ARG A 588 18.33 -13.75 -19.52
CA ARG A 588 19.02 -13.81 -18.21
C ARG A 588 18.25 -13.03 -17.15
N LEU A 589 17.85 -11.79 -17.48
CA LEU A 589 17.06 -10.95 -16.58
C LEU A 589 15.73 -11.62 -16.21
N ARG A 590 15.04 -12.26 -17.16
CA ARG A 590 13.81 -13.02 -16.90
C ARG A 590 14.04 -14.15 -15.90
N ARG A 591 15.15 -14.88 -15.98
CA ARG A 591 15.47 -15.94 -15.02
C ARG A 591 15.80 -15.40 -13.64
N SER A 592 16.58 -14.32 -13.55
CA SER A 592 16.80 -13.61 -12.27
C SER A 592 15.47 -13.16 -11.66
N TRP A 593 14.54 -12.66 -12.47
CA TRP A 593 13.22 -12.26 -12.02
C TRP A 593 12.36 -13.43 -11.52
N LEU A 594 12.39 -14.57 -12.22
CA LEU A 594 11.71 -15.79 -11.77
C LEU A 594 12.22 -16.27 -10.42
N LEU A 595 13.53 -16.21 -10.20
CA LEU A 595 14.16 -16.59 -8.95
C LEU A 595 13.86 -15.58 -7.82
N LEU A 596 13.90 -14.28 -8.11
CA LEU A 596 13.54 -13.24 -7.15
C LEU A 596 12.06 -13.34 -6.74
N GLY A 597 11.14 -13.53 -7.71
CA GLY A 597 9.73 -13.75 -7.42
C GLY A 597 9.52 -14.96 -6.52
N ALA A 598 10.18 -16.09 -6.81
CA ALA A 598 10.07 -17.29 -5.98
C ALA A 598 10.59 -17.13 -4.54
N LEU A 599 11.53 -16.21 -4.32
CA LEU A 599 12.03 -15.88 -2.98
C LEU A 599 11.04 -15.03 -2.18
N LEU A 600 10.40 -14.07 -2.86
CA LEU A 600 9.57 -13.04 -2.24
C LEU A 600 8.13 -13.50 -1.95
N VAL A 601 7.61 -14.46 -2.72
CA VAL A 601 6.24 -14.95 -2.53
C VAL A 601 6.09 -15.77 -1.26
N ARG A 602 4.92 -15.67 -0.61
CA ARG A 602 4.58 -16.54 0.54
C ARG A 602 4.60 -18.02 0.15
N PRO A 603 4.86 -18.96 1.08
CA PRO A 603 4.97 -20.38 0.76
C PRO A 603 3.78 -20.97 0.00
N HIS A 604 2.54 -20.60 0.38
CA HIS A 604 1.34 -21.09 -0.32
C HIS A 604 1.24 -20.62 -1.78
N ASN A 605 1.95 -19.55 -2.15
CA ASN A 605 1.91 -18.95 -3.48
C ASN A 605 3.07 -19.38 -4.41
N LEU A 606 4.04 -20.17 -3.94
CA LEU A 606 5.16 -20.60 -4.78
C LEU A 606 4.68 -21.44 -5.98
N ALA A 607 3.69 -22.32 -5.78
CA ALA A 607 3.12 -23.12 -6.87
C ALA A 607 2.31 -22.27 -7.87
N ALA A 608 1.59 -21.23 -7.39
CA ALA A 608 0.92 -20.26 -8.26
C ALA A 608 1.93 -19.47 -9.11
N TRP A 609 3.02 -19.02 -8.49
CA TRP A 609 4.12 -18.35 -9.19
C TRP A 609 4.73 -19.26 -10.27
N ALA A 610 4.96 -20.54 -9.95
CA ALA A 610 5.44 -21.52 -10.92
C ALA A 610 4.44 -21.74 -12.08
N GLY A 611 3.14 -21.75 -11.80
CA GLY A 611 2.10 -21.79 -12.82
C GLY A 611 2.14 -20.56 -13.76
N CYS A 612 2.28 -19.36 -13.21
CA CYS A 612 2.44 -18.13 -13.98
C CYS A 612 3.74 -18.16 -14.83
N ALA A 613 4.83 -18.70 -14.27
CA ALA A 613 6.10 -18.87 -14.97
C ALA A 613 5.97 -19.86 -16.15
N LEU A 614 5.20 -20.94 -15.99
CA LEU A 614 4.89 -21.89 -17.06
C LEU A 614 4.04 -21.26 -18.16
N GLN A 615 3.03 -20.45 -17.81
CA GLN A 615 2.23 -19.70 -18.79
C GLN A 615 3.11 -18.73 -19.60
N SER A 616 3.98 -17.97 -18.94
CA SER A 616 4.96 -17.09 -19.59
C SER A 616 5.88 -17.85 -20.55
N GLY A 617 6.44 -18.99 -20.10
CA GLY A 617 7.30 -19.85 -20.92
C GLY A 617 6.58 -20.45 -22.13
N ALA A 618 5.35 -20.92 -21.94
CA ALA A 618 4.51 -21.47 -22.98
C ALA A 618 4.11 -20.42 -24.03
N LEU A 619 3.79 -19.19 -23.57
CA LEU A 619 3.47 -18.08 -24.46
C LEU A 619 4.68 -17.73 -25.34
N LEU A 620 5.87 -17.63 -24.76
CA LEU A 620 7.09 -17.37 -25.54
C LEU A 620 7.36 -18.48 -26.56
N ALA A 621 7.20 -19.74 -26.16
CA ALA A 621 7.36 -20.88 -27.06
C ALA A 621 6.35 -20.87 -28.21
N TRP A 622 5.12 -20.40 -27.98
CA TRP A 622 4.11 -20.23 -29.02
C TRP A 622 4.43 -19.05 -29.94
N LEU A 623 4.79 -17.89 -29.39
CA LEU A 623 5.18 -16.69 -30.16
C LEU A 623 6.35 -16.98 -31.10
N ASP A 624 7.31 -17.80 -30.66
CA ASP A 624 8.45 -18.26 -31.47
C ASP A 624 8.05 -19.08 -32.71
N THR A 625 6.80 -19.55 -32.79
CA THR A 625 6.29 -20.29 -33.96
C THR A 625 5.60 -19.42 -34.99
N LEU A 626 5.41 -18.12 -34.71
CA LEU A 626 4.79 -17.22 -35.67
C LEU A 626 5.67 -17.09 -36.92
N PRO A 627 5.07 -17.07 -38.12
CA PRO A 627 5.80 -17.10 -39.38
C PRO A 627 6.63 -15.82 -39.62
N ALA A 628 6.28 -14.73 -38.95
CA ALA A 628 6.97 -13.45 -39.01
C ALA A 628 7.00 -12.81 -37.61
N PRO A 629 7.96 -11.91 -37.34
CA PRO A 629 7.98 -11.13 -36.12
C PRO A 629 6.68 -10.32 -35.93
N ALA A 630 5.98 -10.54 -34.83
CA ALA A 630 4.69 -9.95 -34.51
C ALA A 630 4.78 -9.15 -33.20
N PRO A 631 5.36 -7.93 -33.23
CA PRO A 631 5.68 -7.19 -32.01
C PRO A 631 4.45 -6.75 -31.21
N LEU A 632 3.35 -6.39 -31.88
CA LEU A 632 2.11 -6.01 -31.21
C LEU A 632 1.45 -7.21 -30.52
N THR A 633 1.33 -8.34 -31.22
CA THR A 633 0.82 -9.60 -30.64
C THR A 633 1.63 -10.00 -29.42
N ALA A 634 2.97 -9.97 -29.51
CA ALA A 634 3.85 -10.30 -28.40
C ALA A 634 3.68 -9.34 -27.20
N ALA A 635 3.56 -8.04 -27.45
CA ALA A 635 3.35 -7.05 -26.39
C ALA A 635 2.00 -7.26 -25.67
N LEU A 636 0.90 -7.38 -26.42
CA LEU A 636 -0.45 -7.45 -25.85
C LEU A 636 -0.71 -8.79 -25.14
N THR A 637 -0.33 -9.93 -25.75
CA THR A 637 -0.52 -11.25 -25.12
C THR A 637 0.29 -11.40 -23.83
N ALA A 638 1.52 -10.88 -23.81
CA ALA A 638 2.35 -10.90 -22.62
C ALA A 638 1.87 -9.91 -21.55
N HIS A 639 1.32 -8.76 -21.96
CA HIS A 639 0.68 -7.82 -21.03
C HIS A 639 -0.53 -8.46 -20.35
N TRP A 640 -1.44 -9.09 -21.12
CA TRP A 640 -2.62 -9.77 -20.58
C TRP A 640 -2.24 -10.88 -19.60
N THR A 641 -1.26 -11.72 -19.99
CA THR A 641 -0.78 -12.81 -19.14
C THR A 641 -0.10 -12.29 -17.87
N GLY A 642 0.66 -11.20 -17.97
CA GLY A 642 1.30 -10.54 -16.82
C GLY A 642 0.29 -9.92 -15.85
N MET A 643 -0.77 -9.30 -16.37
CA MET A 643 -1.87 -8.77 -15.53
C MET A 643 -2.69 -9.89 -14.90
N ALA A 644 -2.95 -11.01 -15.58
CA ALA A 644 -3.59 -12.16 -14.94
C ALA A 644 -2.72 -12.73 -13.81
N ALA A 645 -1.40 -12.81 -14.01
CA ALA A 645 -0.46 -13.23 -12.97
C ALA A 645 -0.44 -12.29 -11.75
N PHE A 646 -0.69 -10.99 -11.92
CA PHE A 646 -0.85 -10.05 -10.80
C PHE A 646 -1.96 -10.52 -9.84
N PHE A 647 -3.14 -10.83 -10.38
CA PHE A 647 -4.29 -11.26 -9.59
C PHE A 647 -4.23 -12.71 -9.14
N TYR A 648 -3.63 -13.62 -9.93
CA TYR A 648 -3.40 -15.02 -9.49
C TYR A 648 -2.52 -15.11 -8.25
N MET A 649 -1.68 -14.10 -8.01
CA MET A 649 -0.82 -13.99 -6.82
C MET A 649 -1.51 -13.36 -5.60
N GLY A 650 -2.81 -13.06 -5.69
CA GLY A 650 -3.60 -12.49 -4.59
C GLY A 650 -3.55 -10.95 -4.50
N ASN A 651 -2.85 -10.26 -5.42
CA ASN A 651 -2.87 -8.81 -5.43
C ASN A 651 -4.22 -8.28 -5.93
N SER A 652 -4.63 -7.11 -5.46
CA SER A 652 -5.82 -6.39 -5.92
C SER A 652 -5.50 -4.92 -6.18
N ASN A 653 -6.51 -4.14 -6.59
CA ASN A 653 -6.36 -2.69 -6.73
C ASN A 653 -6.43 -1.94 -5.39
N SER A 654 -6.53 -2.66 -4.25
CA SER A 654 -6.47 -2.10 -2.91
C SER A 654 -5.03 -2.03 -2.39
N LEU A 655 -4.72 -0.98 -1.61
CA LEU A 655 -3.46 -0.87 -0.89
C LEU A 655 -3.32 -1.94 0.20
N SER A 656 -4.43 -2.43 0.77
CA SER A 656 -4.40 -3.52 1.75
C SER A 656 -3.93 -4.85 1.19
N SER A 657 -3.93 -5.03 -0.14
CA SER A 657 -3.40 -6.26 -0.75
C SER A 657 -1.87 -6.26 -0.91
N VAL A 658 -1.20 -5.14 -0.63
CA VAL A 658 0.26 -5.04 -0.73
C VAL A 658 0.90 -5.82 0.40
N ASP A 659 1.60 -6.91 0.07
CA ASP A 659 2.33 -7.70 1.06
C ASP A 659 3.63 -7.01 1.48
N ILE A 660 3.56 -6.23 2.57
CA ILE A 660 4.70 -5.52 3.14
C ILE A 660 5.77 -6.50 3.66
N SER A 661 5.38 -7.72 4.05
CA SER A 661 6.32 -8.72 4.56
C SER A 661 7.35 -9.16 3.50
N ALA A 662 7.00 -9.09 2.21
CA ALA A 662 7.92 -9.35 1.11
C ALA A 662 9.11 -8.38 1.09
N GLY A 663 8.92 -7.15 1.60
CA GLY A 663 9.94 -6.11 1.73
C GLY A 663 11.11 -6.49 2.65
N TYR A 664 10.88 -7.40 3.59
CA TYR A 664 11.85 -7.72 4.66
C TYR A 664 12.51 -9.09 4.49
N VAL A 665 12.21 -9.79 3.40
CA VAL A 665 12.76 -11.10 3.11
C VAL A 665 14.29 -11.04 3.04
N GLY A 666 14.98 -11.78 3.92
CA GLY A 666 16.44 -11.91 3.88
C GLY A 666 17.25 -10.69 4.35
N LEU A 667 16.61 -9.69 4.96
CA LEU A 667 17.27 -8.53 5.55
C LEU A 667 17.67 -8.79 7.01
N THR A 668 18.78 -8.21 7.45
CA THR A 668 19.25 -8.25 8.86
C THR A 668 18.93 -6.97 9.64
N GLY A 669 18.44 -5.94 8.97
CA GLY A 669 18.12 -4.65 9.58
C GLY A 669 17.27 -3.79 8.64
N HIS A 670 16.71 -2.71 9.18
CA HIS A 670 15.78 -1.84 8.45
C HIS A 670 16.50 -1.02 7.37
N ASN A 671 15.98 -1.08 6.15
CA ASN A 671 16.36 -0.17 5.07
C ASN A 671 15.12 0.12 4.22
N SER A 672 14.57 1.31 4.39
CA SER A 672 13.34 1.78 3.73
C SER A 672 13.40 1.64 2.22
N ALA A 673 14.53 2.00 1.60
CA ALA A 673 14.68 1.93 0.16
C ALA A 673 14.66 0.48 -0.34
N VAL A 674 15.35 -0.42 0.34
CA VAL A 674 15.37 -1.86 -0.02
C VAL A 674 14.00 -2.49 0.22
N ALA A 675 13.35 -2.18 1.35
CA ALA A 675 12.02 -2.70 1.66
C ALA A 675 10.98 -2.27 0.63
N VAL A 676 10.93 -0.98 0.27
CA VAL A 676 10.04 -0.47 -0.79
C VAL A 676 10.32 -1.15 -2.13
N LEU A 677 11.59 -1.33 -2.50
CA LEU A 677 11.97 -1.98 -3.75
C LEU A 677 11.55 -3.45 -3.79
N LEU A 678 11.72 -4.19 -2.70
CA LEU A 678 11.35 -5.61 -2.61
C LEU A 678 9.84 -5.79 -2.57
N THR A 679 9.10 -4.97 -1.80
CA THR A 679 7.63 -4.94 -1.81
C THR A 679 7.11 -4.63 -3.21
N ALA A 680 7.61 -3.59 -3.86
CA ALA A 680 7.23 -3.26 -5.24
C ALA A 680 7.59 -4.40 -6.22
N SER A 681 8.72 -5.09 -6.02
CA SER A 681 9.11 -6.24 -6.85
C SER A 681 8.15 -7.41 -6.69
N HIS A 682 7.66 -7.66 -5.48
CA HIS A 682 6.62 -8.66 -5.20
C HIS A 682 5.28 -8.26 -5.83
N THR A 683 4.79 -7.05 -5.54
CA THR A 683 3.51 -6.54 -6.05
C THR A 683 3.45 -6.55 -7.59
N TYR A 684 4.53 -6.15 -8.26
CA TYR A 684 4.60 -6.13 -9.73
C TYR A 684 5.27 -7.37 -10.34
N ALA A 685 5.40 -8.48 -9.59
CA ALA A 685 6.04 -9.71 -10.07
C ALA A 685 5.46 -10.23 -11.38
N GLY A 686 4.13 -10.33 -11.46
CA GLY A 686 3.39 -10.79 -12.65
C GLY A 686 3.52 -9.84 -13.86
N PRO A 687 3.18 -8.54 -13.72
CA PRO A 687 3.32 -7.57 -14.81
C PRO A 687 4.75 -7.45 -15.35
N ALA A 688 5.75 -7.51 -14.47
CA ALA A 688 7.17 -7.53 -14.85
C ALA A 688 7.57 -8.82 -15.57
N LEU A 689 7.04 -9.98 -15.16
CA LEU A 689 7.24 -11.21 -15.92
C LEU A 689 6.66 -11.11 -17.33
N GLY A 690 5.48 -10.50 -17.49
CA GLY A 690 4.88 -10.20 -18.79
C GLY A 690 5.77 -9.27 -19.64
N LEU A 691 6.23 -8.16 -19.07
CA LEU A 691 7.17 -7.24 -19.71
C LEU A 691 8.43 -7.95 -20.21
N LEU A 692 9.08 -8.74 -19.35
CA LEU A 692 10.31 -9.48 -19.70
C LEU A 692 10.06 -10.55 -20.76
N THR A 693 8.87 -11.17 -20.77
CA THR A 693 8.45 -12.13 -21.81
C THR A 693 8.38 -11.46 -23.18
N ALA A 694 7.71 -10.31 -23.26
CA ALA A 694 7.61 -9.53 -24.50
C ALA A 694 8.99 -9.05 -24.98
N LEU A 695 9.79 -8.48 -24.07
CA LEU A 695 11.12 -7.97 -24.42
C LEU A 695 12.08 -9.08 -24.87
N GLN A 696 11.98 -10.28 -24.30
CA GLN A 696 12.79 -11.41 -24.73
C GLN A 696 12.42 -11.87 -26.15
N TYR A 697 11.13 -11.91 -26.48
CA TYR A 697 10.68 -12.12 -27.85
C TYR A 697 11.26 -11.05 -28.78
N GLY A 698 11.18 -9.78 -28.37
CA GLY A 698 11.74 -8.65 -29.09
C GLY A 698 13.24 -8.74 -29.34
N GLU A 699 14.03 -9.17 -28.35
CA GLU A 699 15.49 -9.38 -28.48
C GLU A 699 15.78 -10.51 -29.48
N LYS A 700 15.11 -11.65 -29.32
CA LYS A 700 15.32 -12.85 -30.16
C LYS A 700 14.96 -12.61 -31.63
N HIS A 701 13.83 -11.94 -31.89
CA HIS A 701 13.31 -11.70 -33.24
C HIS A 701 13.73 -10.33 -33.81
N ARG A 702 14.67 -9.64 -33.16
CA ARG A 702 15.19 -8.32 -33.57
C ARG A 702 14.12 -7.23 -33.74
N CYS A 703 12.98 -7.37 -33.06
CA CYS A 703 11.87 -6.41 -33.04
C CYS A 703 11.70 -5.71 -31.68
N PHE A 704 12.74 -5.74 -30.82
CA PHE A 704 12.77 -5.19 -29.46
C PHE A 704 12.14 -3.79 -29.35
N ARG A 705 12.51 -2.89 -30.26
CA ARG A 705 12.01 -1.51 -30.29
C ARG A 705 10.50 -1.43 -30.52
N ALA A 706 9.98 -2.23 -31.45
CA ALA A 706 8.57 -2.25 -31.78
C ALA A 706 7.72 -2.84 -30.64
N VAL A 707 8.23 -3.89 -29.97
CA VAL A 707 7.58 -4.45 -28.76
C VAL A 707 7.53 -3.40 -27.65
N LEU A 708 8.66 -2.76 -27.36
CA LEU A 708 8.75 -1.74 -26.31
C LEU A 708 7.82 -0.55 -26.58
N HIS A 709 7.68 -0.12 -27.84
CA HIS A 709 6.70 0.89 -28.22
C HIS A 709 5.27 0.48 -27.93
N ALA A 710 4.88 -0.72 -28.38
CA ALA A 710 3.52 -1.19 -28.16
C ALA A 710 3.19 -1.20 -26.67
N LEU A 711 4.12 -1.63 -25.82
CA LEU A 711 3.96 -1.61 -24.36
C LEU A 711 3.84 -0.19 -23.80
N VAL A 712 4.72 0.74 -24.18
CA VAL A 712 4.65 2.15 -23.72
C VAL A 712 3.35 2.81 -24.16
N THR A 713 2.90 2.57 -25.39
CA THR A 713 1.65 3.12 -25.91
C THR A 713 0.44 2.58 -25.15
N VAL A 714 0.35 1.28 -24.93
CA VAL A 714 -0.75 0.67 -24.17
C VAL A 714 -0.80 1.23 -22.75
N ARG A 715 0.34 1.29 -22.07
CA ARG A 715 0.43 1.82 -20.70
C ARG A 715 0.11 3.31 -20.61
N GLY A 716 0.63 4.10 -21.54
CA GLY A 716 0.34 5.53 -21.62
C GLY A 716 -1.14 5.81 -21.89
N LEU A 717 -1.79 5.01 -22.74
CA LEU A 717 -3.23 5.14 -23.00
C LEU A 717 -4.08 4.77 -21.77
N VAL A 718 -3.75 3.69 -21.07
CA VAL A 718 -4.43 3.30 -19.82
C VAL A 718 -4.32 4.41 -18.78
N LEU A 719 -3.10 4.90 -18.52
CA LEU A 719 -2.88 5.96 -17.55
C LEU A 719 -3.63 7.24 -17.95
N LEU A 720 -3.60 7.62 -19.23
CA LEU A 720 -4.31 8.80 -19.72
C LEU A 720 -5.81 8.72 -19.47
N VAL A 721 -6.44 7.64 -19.95
CA VAL A 721 -7.88 7.42 -19.79
C VAL A 721 -8.23 7.39 -18.31
N TYR A 722 -7.43 6.72 -17.49
CA TYR A 722 -7.68 6.62 -16.06
C TYR A 722 -7.56 7.98 -15.36
N CYS A 723 -6.56 8.80 -15.68
CA CYS A 723 -6.47 10.17 -15.16
C CYS A 723 -7.69 11.01 -15.53
N CYS A 724 -8.18 10.91 -16.77
CA CYS A 724 -9.41 11.58 -17.19
C CYS A 724 -10.63 11.10 -16.41
N LEU A 725 -10.76 9.78 -16.18
CA LEU A 725 -11.84 9.20 -15.39
C LEU A 725 -11.76 9.61 -13.91
N SER A 726 -10.59 9.56 -13.29
CA SER A 726 -10.37 10.02 -11.91
C SER A 726 -10.69 11.50 -11.75
N ALA A 727 -10.38 12.34 -12.75
CA ALA A 727 -10.77 13.74 -12.77
C ALA A 727 -12.29 13.91 -12.92
N ALA A 728 -12.94 13.12 -13.79
CA ALA A 728 -14.39 13.15 -13.96
C ALA A 728 -15.15 12.67 -12.70
N PHE A 729 -14.58 11.71 -11.97
CA PHE A 729 -15.15 11.12 -10.76
C PHE A 729 -14.59 11.72 -9.47
N LEU A 730 -14.09 12.95 -9.52
CA LEU A 730 -13.45 13.60 -8.38
C LEU A 730 -14.35 13.70 -7.14
N HIS A 731 -15.65 13.91 -7.34
CA HIS A 731 -16.63 14.00 -6.26
C HIS A 731 -17.36 12.67 -6.01
N HIS A 732 -16.88 11.56 -6.58
CA HIS A 732 -17.46 10.25 -6.38
C HIS A 732 -17.15 9.74 -4.97
N ILE A 733 -18.13 9.10 -4.34
CA ILE A 733 -18.03 8.58 -2.96
C ILE A 733 -16.87 7.59 -2.74
N PHE A 734 -16.42 6.94 -3.82
CA PHE A 734 -15.32 5.95 -3.80
C PHE A 734 -14.01 6.47 -4.41
N VAL A 735 -13.84 7.80 -4.55
CA VAL A 735 -12.63 8.39 -5.13
C VAL A 735 -11.37 7.99 -4.35
N TRP A 736 -11.45 7.94 -3.02
CA TRP A 736 -10.32 7.61 -2.15
C TRP A 736 -10.11 6.11 -1.93
N THR A 737 -11.19 5.32 -1.92
CA THR A 737 -11.12 3.89 -1.62
C THR A 737 -10.87 3.03 -2.86
N VAL A 738 -11.24 3.50 -4.05
CA VAL A 738 -11.13 2.72 -5.30
C VAL A 738 -10.29 3.44 -6.36
N PHE A 739 -10.64 4.69 -6.70
CA PHE A 739 -9.99 5.37 -7.83
C PHE A 739 -8.54 5.78 -7.53
N SER A 740 -8.27 6.34 -6.35
CA SER A 740 -6.94 6.82 -5.97
C SER A 740 -5.91 5.69 -5.82
N PRO A 741 -6.20 4.58 -5.11
CA PRO A 741 -5.33 3.41 -5.06
C PRO A 741 -4.99 2.88 -6.46
N LYS A 742 -6.00 2.68 -7.32
CA LYS A 742 -5.79 2.21 -8.68
C LYS A 742 -4.92 3.17 -9.51
N LEU A 743 -5.13 4.48 -9.38
CA LEU A 743 -4.31 5.47 -10.09
C LEU A 743 -2.84 5.35 -9.70
N LEU A 744 -2.54 5.11 -8.42
CA LEU A 744 -1.19 4.86 -7.94
C LEU A 744 -0.60 3.59 -8.58
N TYR A 745 -1.36 2.49 -8.61
CA TYR A 745 -0.93 1.26 -9.26
C TYR A 745 -0.60 1.46 -10.74
N GLU A 746 -1.47 2.17 -11.47
CA GLU A 746 -1.30 2.46 -12.89
C GLU A 746 -0.12 3.40 -13.15
N ALA A 747 0.06 4.42 -12.30
CA ALA A 747 1.16 5.39 -12.41
C ALA A 747 2.52 4.73 -12.15
N ALA A 748 2.65 3.99 -11.04
CA ALA A 748 3.89 3.31 -10.68
C ALA A 748 4.32 2.29 -11.73
N TRP A 749 3.38 1.46 -12.22
CA TRP A 749 3.70 0.49 -13.27
C TRP A 749 4.05 1.15 -14.60
N THR A 750 3.36 2.23 -14.97
CA THR A 750 3.67 2.98 -16.20
C THR A 750 5.05 3.64 -16.12
N ALA A 751 5.44 4.15 -14.94
CA ALA A 751 6.77 4.70 -14.70
C ALA A 751 7.87 3.64 -14.91
N VAL A 752 7.67 2.41 -14.42
CA VAL A 752 8.61 1.29 -14.64
C VAL A 752 8.79 0.98 -16.12
N VAL A 753 7.69 0.81 -16.86
CA VAL A 753 7.73 0.52 -18.31
C VAL A 753 8.41 1.66 -19.08
N ALA A 754 8.12 2.91 -18.72
CA ALA A 754 8.76 4.08 -19.31
C ALA A 754 10.27 4.13 -19.00
N ALA A 755 10.68 3.86 -17.75
CA ALA A 755 12.09 3.84 -17.35
C ALA A 755 12.90 2.80 -18.14
N VAL A 756 12.35 1.59 -18.31
CA VAL A 756 12.95 0.55 -19.18
C VAL A 756 13.09 1.06 -20.61
N ALA A 757 12.12 1.81 -21.12
CA ALA A 757 12.21 2.41 -22.44
C ALA A 757 13.30 3.49 -22.55
N ALA A 758 13.49 4.34 -21.53
CA ALA A 758 14.58 5.32 -21.51
C ALA A 758 15.95 4.67 -21.55
N VAL A 759 16.20 3.75 -20.61
CA VAL A 759 17.52 3.14 -20.42
C VAL A 759 17.94 2.42 -21.70
N THR A 760 17.02 1.70 -22.31
CA THR A 760 17.27 1.01 -23.58
C THR A 760 17.46 1.98 -24.75
N SER A 761 16.76 3.12 -24.78
CA SER A 761 16.97 4.16 -25.81
C SER A 761 18.34 4.83 -25.73
N MET A 762 18.89 5.01 -24.51
CA MET A 762 20.20 5.61 -24.28
C MET A 762 21.33 4.64 -24.63
N ALA A 763 21.17 3.36 -24.34
CA ALA A 763 22.17 2.32 -24.60
C ALA A 763 22.42 2.06 -26.11
N VAL A 764 21.46 2.39 -26.99
CA VAL A 764 21.56 2.15 -28.44
C VAL A 764 22.03 3.39 -29.23
N ARG A 765 22.48 4.45 -28.53
CA ARG A 765 23.14 5.62 -29.16
C ARG A 765 24.65 5.46 -29.34
N ARG A 766 25.22 4.32 -28.92
CA ARG A 766 26.63 3.97 -29.13
C ARG A 766 26.76 2.85 -30.15
#